data_AF-A0A537J7K1-F1
#
_entry.id   AF-A0A537J7K1-F1
#
_cell.length_a   1.000
_cell.length_b   1.000
_cell.length_c   1.000
_cell.angle_alpha   90.00
_cell.angle_beta   90.00
_cell.angle_gamma   90.00
#
_symmetry.space_group_name_H-M   'P 1'
#
loop_
_entity.id
_entity.type
_entity.pdbx_description
1 polymer ?
#
loop_
_entity_poly.entity_id
_entity_poly.type
_entity_poly.pdbx_seq_one_letter_code
_entity_poly.pdbx_strand_id
1 'polypeptide(L)'
;MSREGGAGRDRLPVLAPLRHRNLRLFFAGQGISLVGTWMQTVGQAWLVLTLTRSPFLLGVIGALQWSPVLLFSLPAGVVVDRVPKRVLIMYTQALFLVLALGLGLLTITGHVRYWHVAVLAALLGTVNAFDVPARQAFIVEMVGGTEDLTGAIALNSAVFNSARLVGPGLAGLIIAAWGVGVAFLANAASFLAVLAALGALRIVPTVRVAPGIGWLAHIAEGVGFIRSTAPVLRVLVTLGVLSLFAMNFNLFVPVLARSQLHLGASGFGFLMAAQGVGALVGSLIVAGASARGPRPAHLLWGAVLLCTGLLALSQVARPDLAGVELLLAGLGMVLFTATANSTVQLETPHELRGRVMSVYALVFNGLAPFGALLMGAVIGTWGLPVGLIVGGGVGLGGTLTVRGLLRPRGIPATVPGYPIVPPMPPMLGARQGRKRAMRLELEMVSSTGIWRWTPQVRTVLNGGWAGRDQAAVAAHIKEMQALGVPAPEQVPIVFPVARAMLTQGDRIEIYSPQSSGEVEYVLIATRERVALTVGSDHTDRKVEATSIELSKQICPNVLARTAWDYAETADHVDDLILRAWVRTGGTWEPYQEAPIAELLAPAYWLGRLAGRLGEGAAVVLFSGTVPTLGGALRYGDGFRMSLVDPRLGRSIVHEYDVALVDNPLA
;
A
#
# COMPACT_ATOMS: atom_id res chain seq x y z
N MET A 1 26.06 -22.91 36.01
CA MET A 1 24.92 -23.85 36.14
C MET A 1 23.69 -23.15 35.56
N SER A 2 23.52 -23.06 34.24
CA SER A 2 22.96 -24.07 33.31
C SER A 2 21.51 -24.48 33.62
N ARG A 3 20.58 -23.82 32.94
CA ARG A 3 19.34 -24.37 32.36
C ARG A 3 19.10 -23.60 31.06
N GLU A 4 19.83 -23.87 29.99
CA GLU A 4 19.51 -24.87 28.97
C GLU A 4 18.01 -25.04 28.65
N GLY A 5 17.65 -24.59 27.45
CA GLY A 5 17.12 -25.53 26.45
C GLY A 5 15.64 -25.87 26.54
N GLY A 6 14.77 -24.91 26.19
CA GLY A 6 13.38 -25.18 25.83
C GLY A 6 13.12 -25.04 24.32
N ALA A 7 13.91 -25.70 23.47
CA ALA A 7 13.55 -25.91 22.08
C ALA A 7 12.41 -26.94 22.04
N GLY A 8 11.17 -26.50 21.77
CA GLY A 8 10.02 -27.40 21.90
C GLY A 8 8.68 -26.83 21.51
N ARG A 9 8.59 -26.27 20.30
CA ARG A 9 7.53 -26.48 19.29
C ARG A 9 7.52 -25.30 18.34
N ASP A 10 8.01 -25.51 17.12
CA ASP A 10 7.64 -24.72 15.94
C ASP A 10 6.12 -24.80 15.78
N ARG A 11 5.39 -23.91 16.46
CA ARG A 11 3.96 -23.73 16.29
C ARG A 11 3.78 -22.61 15.30
N LEU A 12 3.06 -22.90 14.22
CA LEU A 12 2.66 -21.89 13.24
C LEU A 12 2.10 -20.67 13.99
N PRO A 13 2.70 -19.47 13.87
CA PRO A 13 2.26 -18.26 14.57
C PRO A 13 0.77 -17.95 14.36
N VAL A 14 0.22 -18.38 13.21
CA VAL A 14 -1.20 -18.33 12.84
C VAL A 14 -2.14 -19.05 13.82
N LEU A 15 -1.68 -20.08 14.53
CA LEU A 15 -2.52 -20.88 15.44
C LEU A 15 -2.45 -20.40 16.91
N ALA A 16 -1.53 -19.49 17.23
CA ALA A 16 -1.41 -18.90 18.57
C ALA A 16 -2.74 -18.29 19.11
N PRO A 17 -3.56 -17.61 18.30
CA PRO A 17 -4.83 -17.03 18.78
C PRO A 17 -5.86 -18.08 19.26
N LEU A 18 -5.79 -19.34 18.78
CA LEU A 18 -6.71 -20.41 19.20
C LEU A 18 -6.52 -20.86 20.66
N ARG A 19 -5.49 -20.35 21.35
CA ARG A 19 -5.30 -20.52 22.80
C ARG A 19 -6.39 -19.81 23.59
N HIS A 20 -6.95 -18.72 23.06
CA HIS A 20 -8.05 -18.00 23.67
C HIS A 20 -9.36 -18.79 23.49
N ARG A 21 -9.93 -19.30 24.60
CA ARG A 21 -11.17 -20.09 24.59
C ARG A 21 -12.31 -19.36 23.86
N ASN A 22 -12.47 -18.07 24.16
CA ASN A 22 -13.52 -17.24 23.56
C ASN A 22 -13.35 -17.15 22.04
N LEU A 23 -12.13 -16.92 21.58
CA LEU A 23 -11.81 -16.80 20.17
C LEU A 23 -12.03 -18.14 19.42
N ARG A 24 -11.65 -19.26 20.03
CA ARG A 24 -11.88 -20.60 19.45
C ARG A 24 -13.37 -20.93 19.32
N LEU A 25 -14.16 -20.65 20.34
CA LEU A 25 -15.62 -20.86 20.31
C LEU A 25 -16.27 -20.00 19.22
N PHE A 26 -15.89 -18.71 19.18
CA PHE A 26 -16.42 -17.78 18.19
C PHE A 26 -16.07 -18.22 16.76
N PHE A 27 -14.81 -18.55 16.46
CA PHE A 27 -14.41 -18.99 15.12
C PHE A 27 -15.04 -20.32 14.70
N ALA A 28 -15.25 -21.27 15.63
CA ALA A 28 -15.94 -22.52 15.31
C ALA A 28 -17.40 -22.27 14.88
N GLY A 29 -18.13 -21.46 15.65
CA GLY A 29 -19.50 -21.06 15.28
C GLY A 29 -19.52 -20.24 13.99
N GLN A 30 -18.65 -19.24 13.87
CA GLN A 30 -18.59 -18.38 12.67
C GLN A 30 -18.21 -19.14 11.41
N GLY A 31 -17.29 -20.10 11.49
CA GLY A 31 -16.93 -20.93 10.34
C GLY A 31 -18.14 -21.67 9.76
N ILE A 32 -18.97 -22.26 10.63
CA ILE A 32 -20.21 -22.95 10.22
C ILE A 32 -21.19 -21.95 9.58
N SER A 33 -21.39 -20.79 10.21
CA SER A 33 -22.32 -19.76 9.70
C SER A 33 -21.86 -19.14 8.38
N LEU A 34 -20.55 -18.99 8.16
CA LEU A 34 -20.03 -18.50 6.89
C LEU A 34 -20.30 -19.48 5.74
N VAL A 35 -20.19 -20.79 5.99
CA VAL A 35 -20.58 -21.82 5.00
C VAL A 35 -22.07 -21.70 4.66
N GLY A 36 -22.93 -21.55 5.68
CA GLY A 36 -24.36 -21.29 5.50
C GLY A 36 -24.64 -20.01 4.72
N THR A 37 -23.91 -18.93 5.01
CA THR A 37 -24.07 -17.63 4.34
C THR A 37 -23.72 -17.73 2.86
N TRP A 38 -22.64 -18.42 2.51
CA TRP A 38 -22.32 -18.68 1.10
C TRP A 38 -23.38 -19.55 0.42
N MET A 39 -23.92 -20.53 1.14
CA MET A 39 -25.04 -21.36 0.66
C MET A 39 -26.31 -20.54 0.40
N GLN A 40 -26.60 -19.57 1.26
CA GLN A 40 -27.69 -18.59 1.07
C GLN A 40 -27.47 -17.77 -0.20
N THR A 41 -26.27 -17.21 -0.41
CA THR A 41 -25.97 -16.39 -1.59
C THR A 41 -26.16 -17.20 -2.88
N VAL A 42 -25.65 -18.43 -2.91
CA VAL A 42 -25.78 -19.35 -4.05
C VAL A 42 -27.24 -19.73 -4.29
N GLY A 43 -27.95 -20.16 -3.24
CA GLY A 43 -29.36 -20.52 -3.34
C GLY A 43 -30.24 -19.35 -3.78
N GLN A 44 -29.98 -18.14 -3.28
CA GLN A 44 -30.76 -16.96 -3.62
C GLN A 44 -30.56 -16.55 -5.08
N ALA A 45 -29.32 -16.60 -5.58
CA ALA A 45 -29.04 -16.35 -7.00
C ALA A 45 -29.77 -17.37 -7.90
N TRP A 46 -29.72 -18.66 -7.52
CA TRP A 46 -30.40 -19.73 -8.25
C TRP A 46 -31.93 -19.60 -8.22
N LEU A 47 -32.50 -19.26 -7.06
CA LEU A 47 -33.94 -19.05 -6.87
C LEU A 47 -34.45 -17.89 -7.75
N VAL A 48 -33.75 -16.75 -7.75
CA VAL A 48 -34.17 -15.57 -8.52
C VAL A 48 -34.21 -15.88 -10.01
N LEU A 49 -33.16 -16.50 -10.56
CA LEU A 49 -33.17 -16.91 -11.98
C LEU A 49 -34.25 -17.96 -12.28
N THR A 50 -34.60 -18.80 -11.31
CA THR A 50 -35.68 -19.78 -11.45
C THR A 50 -37.04 -19.13 -11.50
N LEU A 51 -37.27 -18.10 -10.68
CA LEU A 51 -38.52 -17.35 -10.65
C LEU A 51 -38.68 -16.40 -11.85
N THR A 52 -37.61 -15.72 -12.27
CA THR A 52 -37.72 -14.58 -13.20
C THR A 52 -37.08 -14.80 -14.55
N ARG A 53 -36.13 -15.74 -14.66
CA ARG A 53 -35.25 -15.93 -15.84
C ARG A 53 -34.53 -14.65 -16.29
N SER A 54 -34.41 -13.64 -15.42
CA SER A 54 -33.87 -12.33 -15.75
C SER A 54 -32.55 -12.04 -15.00
N PRO A 55 -31.42 -11.94 -15.73
CA PRO A 55 -30.14 -11.50 -15.18
C PRO A 55 -30.20 -10.10 -14.56
N PHE A 56 -30.99 -9.20 -15.14
CA PHE A 56 -31.18 -7.85 -14.60
C PHE A 56 -31.83 -7.88 -13.21
N LEU A 57 -32.90 -8.65 -13.03
CA LEU A 57 -33.55 -8.80 -11.73
C LEU A 57 -32.64 -9.47 -10.69
N LEU A 58 -31.75 -10.38 -11.12
CA LEU A 58 -30.68 -10.88 -10.23
C LEU A 58 -29.71 -9.75 -9.83
N GLY A 59 -29.32 -8.88 -10.77
CA GLY A 59 -28.54 -7.68 -10.50
C GLY A 59 -29.22 -6.74 -9.50
N VAL A 60 -30.54 -6.55 -9.60
CA VAL A 60 -31.35 -5.76 -8.63
C VAL A 60 -31.28 -6.36 -7.24
N ILE A 61 -31.41 -7.68 -7.10
CA ILE A 61 -31.26 -8.36 -5.80
C ILE A 61 -29.85 -8.16 -5.24
N GLY A 62 -28.81 -8.24 -6.07
CA GLY A 62 -27.44 -7.92 -5.68
C GLY A 62 -27.33 -6.49 -5.16
N ALA A 63 -27.88 -5.51 -5.88
CA ALA A 63 -27.87 -4.11 -5.45
C ALA A 63 -28.60 -3.90 -4.12
N LEU A 64 -29.78 -4.51 -3.93
CA LEU A 64 -30.53 -4.40 -2.68
C LEU A 64 -29.75 -4.96 -1.47
N GLN A 65 -28.89 -5.97 -1.65
CA GLN A 65 -28.06 -6.48 -0.56
C GLN A 65 -26.94 -5.52 -0.14
N TRP A 66 -26.39 -4.74 -1.08
CA TRP A 66 -25.20 -3.91 -0.83
C TRP A 66 -25.53 -2.42 -0.62
N SER A 67 -26.61 -1.90 -1.21
CA SER A 67 -27.03 -0.50 -1.06
C SER A 67 -27.26 -0.06 0.39
N PRO A 68 -27.86 -0.87 1.28
CA PRO A 68 -28.01 -0.47 2.68
C PRO A 68 -26.67 -0.26 3.40
N VAL A 69 -25.61 -0.99 3.01
CA VAL A 69 -24.27 -0.80 3.59
C VAL A 69 -23.74 0.59 3.23
N LEU A 70 -23.98 1.08 2.01
CA LEU A 70 -23.62 2.44 1.62
C LEU A 70 -24.36 3.48 2.47
N LEU A 71 -25.67 3.31 2.64
CA LEU A 71 -26.54 4.28 3.31
C LEU A 71 -26.37 4.29 4.84
N PHE A 72 -26.18 3.11 5.44
CA PHE A 72 -26.17 2.94 6.89
C PHE A 72 -24.78 2.74 7.49
N SER A 73 -23.70 2.72 6.70
CA SER A 73 -22.32 2.60 7.21
C SER A 73 -22.00 3.59 8.34
N LEU A 74 -22.45 4.85 8.21
CA LEU A 74 -22.23 5.91 9.19
C LEU A 74 -23.04 5.70 10.49
N PRO A 75 -24.39 5.57 10.46
CA PRO A 75 -25.16 5.19 11.65
C PRO A 75 -24.67 3.91 12.32
N ALA A 76 -24.23 2.93 11.53
CA ALA A 76 -23.76 1.65 12.04
C ALA A 76 -22.53 1.79 12.93
N GLY A 77 -21.52 2.57 12.52
CA GLY A 77 -20.33 2.81 13.34
C GLY A 77 -20.67 3.40 14.71
N VAL A 78 -21.58 4.39 14.71
CA VAL A 78 -22.05 5.06 15.92
C VAL A 78 -22.75 4.10 16.90
N VAL A 79 -23.54 3.16 16.37
CA VAL A 79 -24.20 2.13 17.19
C VAL A 79 -23.19 1.10 17.70
N VAL A 80 -22.28 0.64 16.84
CA VAL A 80 -21.23 -0.33 17.18
C VAL A 80 -20.35 0.19 18.32
N ASP A 81 -20.08 1.49 18.38
CA ASP A 81 -19.28 2.08 19.44
C ASP A 81 -19.99 2.13 20.78
N ARG A 82 -21.32 2.36 20.79
CA ARG A 82 -22.11 2.56 22.03
C ARG A 82 -22.70 1.28 22.61
N VAL A 83 -22.97 0.28 21.78
CA VAL A 83 -23.60 -0.97 22.21
C VAL A 83 -22.52 -2.03 22.48
N PRO A 84 -22.65 -2.85 23.55
CA PRO A 84 -21.77 -3.99 23.75
C PRO A 84 -21.77 -4.91 22.51
N LYS A 85 -20.57 -5.16 21.94
CA LYS A 85 -20.43 -5.81 20.63
C LYS A 85 -21.06 -7.20 20.62
N ARG A 86 -20.90 -7.97 21.70
CA ARG A 86 -21.57 -9.28 21.88
C ARG A 86 -23.09 -9.19 21.74
N VAL A 87 -23.70 -8.19 22.37
CA VAL A 87 -25.17 -8.01 22.36
C VAL A 87 -25.64 -7.63 20.97
N LEU A 88 -24.95 -6.67 20.33
CA LEU A 88 -25.25 -6.27 18.95
C LEU A 88 -25.16 -7.46 17.99
N ILE A 89 -24.08 -8.25 18.08
CA ILE A 89 -23.88 -9.43 17.24
C ILE A 89 -24.94 -10.50 17.54
N MET A 90 -25.36 -10.71 18.79
CA MET A 90 -26.45 -11.66 19.08
C MET A 90 -27.76 -11.26 18.38
N TYR A 91 -28.12 -9.98 18.39
CA TYR A 91 -29.33 -9.50 17.70
C TYR A 91 -29.23 -9.63 16.18
N THR A 92 -28.12 -9.23 15.58
CA THR A 92 -27.92 -9.32 14.12
C THR A 92 -27.91 -10.78 13.66
N GLN A 93 -27.27 -11.70 14.39
CA GLN A 93 -27.26 -13.13 14.08
C GLN A 93 -28.66 -13.75 14.23
N ALA A 94 -29.45 -13.34 15.22
CA ALA A 94 -30.85 -13.74 15.35
C ALA A 94 -31.70 -13.21 14.19
N LEU A 95 -31.50 -11.96 13.75
CA LEU A 95 -32.19 -11.41 12.57
C LEU A 95 -31.82 -12.18 11.30
N PHE A 96 -30.54 -12.52 11.10
CA PHE A 96 -30.14 -13.35 9.96
C PHE A 96 -30.80 -14.72 9.97
N LEU A 97 -30.91 -15.35 11.13
CA LEU A 97 -31.65 -16.61 11.30
C LEU A 97 -33.10 -16.44 10.87
N VAL A 98 -33.80 -15.42 11.36
CA VAL A 98 -35.21 -15.17 11.03
C VAL A 98 -35.40 -14.92 9.53
N LEU A 99 -34.52 -14.12 8.91
CA LEU A 99 -34.59 -13.83 7.48
C LEU A 99 -34.34 -15.09 6.62
N ALA A 100 -33.32 -15.89 6.97
CA ALA A 100 -33.00 -17.13 6.28
C ALA A 100 -34.12 -18.18 6.45
N LEU A 101 -34.66 -18.31 7.66
CA LEU A 101 -35.80 -19.17 7.97
C LEU A 101 -37.04 -18.75 7.19
N GLY A 102 -37.37 -17.46 7.18
CA GLY A 102 -38.50 -16.91 6.44
C GLY A 102 -38.40 -17.20 4.93
N LEU A 103 -37.23 -16.97 4.34
CA LEU A 103 -37.00 -17.30 2.93
C LEU A 103 -37.09 -18.82 2.67
N GLY A 104 -36.52 -19.65 3.55
CA GLY A 104 -36.58 -21.10 3.46
C GLY A 104 -38.00 -21.65 3.53
N LEU A 105 -38.80 -21.20 4.50
CA LEU A 105 -40.20 -21.62 4.66
C LEU A 105 -41.08 -21.16 3.50
N LEU A 106 -40.94 -19.92 3.04
CA LEU A 106 -41.67 -19.44 1.84
C LEU A 106 -41.32 -20.27 0.60
N THR A 107 -40.06 -20.71 0.50
CA THR A 107 -39.60 -21.50 -0.64
C THR A 107 -40.12 -22.94 -0.58
N ILE A 108 -40.05 -23.60 0.58
CA ILE A 108 -40.54 -24.98 0.73
C ILE A 108 -42.06 -25.07 0.60
N THR A 109 -42.79 -24.10 1.14
CA THR A 109 -44.25 -24.05 1.01
C THR A 109 -44.73 -23.62 -0.37
N GLY A 110 -43.82 -23.26 -1.30
CA GLY A 110 -44.17 -22.83 -2.66
C GLY A 110 -44.77 -21.43 -2.77
N HIS A 111 -44.79 -20.64 -1.70
CA HIS A 111 -45.37 -19.29 -1.67
C HIS A 111 -44.35 -18.19 -2.03
N VAL A 112 -43.08 -18.55 -2.26
CA VAL A 112 -42.03 -17.60 -2.58
C VAL A 112 -42.29 -16.88 -3.90
N ARG A 113 -42.10 -15.56 -3.88
CA ARG A 113 -42.28 -14.66 -5.03
C ARG A 113 -41.07 -13.75 -5.09
N TYR A 114 -40.78 -13.19 -6.26
CA TYR A 114 -39.60 -12.33 -6.45
C TYR A 114 -39.53 -11.18 -5.44
N TRP A 115 -40.65 -10.51 -5.16
CA TRP A 115 -40.66 -9.38 -4.22
C TRP A 115 -40.34 -9.81 -2.78
N HIS A 116 -40.70 -11.03 -2.36
CA HIS A 116 -40.28 -11.57 -1.05
C HIS A 116 -38.76 -11.63 -0.97
N VAL A 117 -38.11 -12.12 -2.04
CA VAL A 117 -36.64 -12.19 -2.12
C VAL A 117 -36.03 -10.79 -2.11
N ALA A 118 -36.64 -9.82 -2.80
CA ALA A 118 -36.17 -8.43 -2.84
C ALA A 118 -36.23 -7.75 -1.46
N VAL A 119 -37.35 -7.88 -0.74
CA VAL A 119 -37.50 -7.33 0.62
C VAL A 119 -36.51 -7.98 1.58
N LEU A 120 -36.41 -9.32 1.56
CA LEU A 120 -35.48 -10.04 2.44
C LEU A 120 -34.02 -9.72 2.10
N ALA A 121 -33.67 -9.49 0.83
CA ALA A 121 -32.35 -9.03 0.40
C ALA A 121 -32.01 -7.65 0.95
N ALA A 122 -32.95 -6.70 0.90
CA ALA A 122 -32.77 -5.36 1.45
C ALA A 122 -32.57 -5.41 2.97
N LEU A 123 -33.42 -6.18 3.68
CA LEU A 123 -33.28 -6.38 5.13
C LEU A 123 -31.96 -7.05 5.50
N LEU A 124 -31.54 -8.07 4.74
CA LEU A 124 -30.25 -8.73 4.90
C LEU A 124 -29.08 -7.73 4.74
N GLY A 125 -29.15 -6.86 3.74
CA GLY A 125 -28.19 -5.78 3.53
C GLY A 125 -28.14 -4.80 4.70
N THR A 126 -29.31 -4.40 5.22
CA THR A 126 -29.41 -3.52 6.39
C THR A 126 -28.77 -4.16 7.61
N VAL A 127 -29.06 -5.42 7.91
CA VAL A 127 -28.44 -6.12 9.06
C VAL A 127 -26.92 -6.24 8.89
N ASN A 128 -26.43 -6.53 7.67
CA ASN A 128 -25.00 -6.59 7.39
C ASN A 128 -24.27 -5.26 7.63
N ALA A 129 -24.92 -4.11 7.39
CA ALA A 129 -24.34 -2.80 7.62
C ALA A 129 -23.88 -2.61 9.07
N PHE A 130 -24.57 -3.24 10.03
CA PHE A 130 -24.21 -3.22 11.46
C PHE A 130 -23.34 -4.41 11.86
N ASP A 131 -23.65 -5.60 11.36
CA ASP A 131 -23.00 -6.83 11.83
C ASP A 131 -21.53 -6.94 11.40
N VAL A 132 -21.20 -6.58 10.16
CA VAL A 132 -19.81 -6.65 9.65
C VAL A 132 -18.85 -5.82 10.51
N PRO A 133 -19.07 -4.52 10.75
CA PRO A 133 -18.17 -3.73 11.59
C PRO A 133 -18.18 -4.19 13.06
N ALA A 134 -19.34 -4.60 13.60
CA ALA A 134 -19.44 -5.13 14.96
C ALA A 134 -18.53 -6.38 15.15
N ARG A 135 -18.58 -7.33 14.22
CA ARG A 135 -17.75 -8.55 14.27
C ARG A 135 -16.27 -8.25 14.15
N GLN A 136 -15.87 -7.32 13.28
CA GLN A 136 -14.47 -6.93 13.14
C GLN A 136 -13.93 -6.32 14.44
N ALA A 137 -14.68 -5.40 15.06
CA ALA A 137 -14.33 -4.82 16.35
C ALA A 137 -14.29 -5.88 17.47
N PHE A 138 -15.23 -6.81 17.47
CA PHE A 138 -15.32 -7.86 18.49
C PHE A 138 -14.15 -8.85 18.46
N ILE A 139 -13.60 -9.16 17.27
CA ILE A 139 -12.38 -9.98 17.16
C ILE A 139 -11.21 -9.29 17.85
N VAL A 140 -11.06 -7.98 17.69
CA VAL A 140 -10.02 -7.19 18.38
C VAL A 140 -10.21 -7.23 19.89
N GLU A 141 -11.45 -7.03 20.35
CA GLU A 141 -11.81 -7.06 21.78
C GLU A 141 -11.53 -8.43 22.43
N MET A 142 -11.84 -9.53 21.74
CA MET A 142 -11.62 -10.89 22.25
C MET A 142 -10.14 -11.27 22.41
N VAL A 143 -9.23 -10.66 21.63
CA VAL A 143 -7.79 -10.92 21.71
C VAL A 143 -7.14 -10.12 22.85
N GLY A 144 -7.66 -8.92 23.17
CA GLY A 144 -7.25 -8.14 24.33
C GLY A 144 -5.83 -7.52 24.27
N GLY A 145 -5.06 -7.75 23.20
CA GLY A 145 -3.69 -7.25 23.02
C GLY A 145 -3.21 -7.28 21.56
N THR A 146 -2.12 -6.57 21.25
CA THR A 146 -1.56 -6.46 19.89
C THR A 146 -0.74 -7.67 19.46
N GLU A 147 -0.24 -8.48 20.40
CA GLU A 147 0.66 -9.61 20.14
C GLU A 147 0.02 -10.73 19.30
N ASP A 148 -1.23 -11.09 19.61
CA ASP A 148 -1.97 -12.17 18.92
C ASP A 148 -2.89 -11.63 17.80
N LEU A 149 -3.03 -10.31 17.66
CA LEU A 149 -3.99 -9.69 16.75
C LEU A 149 -3.72 -10.03 15.28
N THR A 150 -2.46 -9.99 14.86
CA THR A 150 -2.07 -10.35 13.49
C THR A 150 -2.44 -11.80 13.17
N GLY A 151 -2.22 -12.72 14.12
CA GLY A 151 -2.63 -14.11 13.99
C GLY A 151 -4.15 -14.24 13.88
N ALA A 152 -4.92 -13.49 14.68
CA ALA A 152 -6.38 -13.54 14.67
C ALA A 152 -6.97 -13.02 13.34
N ILE A 153 -6.39 -11.96 12.77
CA ILE A 153 -6.78 -11.42 11.45
C ILE A 153 -6.49 -12.44 10.35
N ALA A 154 -5.32 -13.08 10.39
CA ALA A 154 -4.95 -14.14 9.45
C ALA A 154 -5.91 -15.34 9.54
N LEU A 155 -6.26 -15.76 10.76
CA LEU A 155 -7.19 -16.86 11.01
C LEU A 155 -8.60 -16.52 10.52
N ASN A 156 -9.11 -15.31 10.77
CA ASN A 156 -10.40 -14.86 10.24
C ASN A 156 -10.43 -14.93 8.72
N SER A 157 -9.34 -14.49 8.08
CA SER A 157 -9.20 -14.54 6.62
C SER A 157 -9.18 -15.98 6.10
N ALA A 158 -8.50 -16.89 6.80
CA ALA A 158 -8.48 -18.31 6.45
C ALA A 158 -9.89 -18.93 6.54
N VAL A 159 -10.60 -18.72 7.66
CA VAL A 159 -11.97 -19.22 7.85
C VAL A 159 -12.91 -18.71 6.76
N PHE A 160 -12.84 -17.41 6.42
CA PHE A 160 -13.67 -16.82 5.38
C PHE A 160 -13.41 -17.42 3.99
N ASN A 161 -12.14 -17.57 3.59
CA ASN A 161 -11.78 -18.15 2.30
C ASN A 161 -12.11 -19.65 2.22
N SER A 162 -11.94 -20.40 3.32
CA SER A 162 -12.37 -21.80 3.39
C SER A 162 -13.89 -21.94 3.25
N ALA A 163 -14.66 -21.08 3.91
CA ALA A 163 -16.12 -21.08 3.77
C ALA A 163 -16.56 -20.71 2.35
N ARG A 164 -15.87 -19.77 1.68
CA ARG A 164 -16.12 -19.40 0.29
C ARG A 164 -15.85 -20.55 -0.69
N LEU A 165 -14.91 -21.42 -0.37
CA LEU A 165 -14.62 -22.62 -1.15
C LEU A 165 -15.71 -23.70 -0.93
N VAL A 166 -16.00 -24.02 0.33
CA VAL A 166 -16.86 -25.16 0.70
C VAL A 166 -18.35 -24.87 0.52
N GLY A 167 -18.78 -23.64 0.84
CA GLY A 167 -20.17 -23.22 0.83
C GLY A 167 -20.88 -23.46 -0.50
N PRO A 168 -20.38 -22.94 -1.63
CA PRO A 168 -21.05 -23.13 -2.92
C PRO A 168 -21.12 -24.57 -3.40
N GLY A 169 -20.10 -25.39 -3.11
CA GLY A 169 -20.11 -26.82 -3.43
C GLY A 169 -21.20 -27.56 -2.66
N LEU A 170 -21.26 -27.36 -1.34
CA LEU A 170 -22.33 -27.94 -0.50
C LEU A 170 -23.72 -27.42 -0.90
N ALA A 171 -23.83 -26.14 -1.23
CA ALA A 171 -25.07 -25.55 -1.72
C ALA A 171 -25.56 -26.23 -3.00
N GLY A 172 -24.68 -26.42 -3.99
CA GLY A 172 -25.05 -27.09 -5.24
C GLY A 172 -25.57 -28.51 -5.02
N LEU A 173 -24.93 -29.28 -4.13
CA LEU A 173 -25.36 -30.63 -3.77
C LEU A 173 -26.72 -30.64 -3.05
N ILE A 174 -26.89 -29.77 -2.03
CA ILE A 174 -28.13 -29.68 -1.27
C ILE A 174 -29.29 -29.22 -2.17
N ILE A 175 -29.07 -28.21 -3.01
CA ILE A 175 -30.10 -27.70 -3.92
C ILE A 175 -30.48 -28.79 -4.95
N ALA A 176 -29.52 -29.57 -5.44
CA ALA A 176 -29.79 -30.66 -6.38
C ALA A 176 -30.57 -31.81 -5.74
N ALA A 177 -30.28 -32.16 -4.48
CA ALA A 177 -30.91 -33.29 -3.79
C ALA A 177 -32.26 -32.95 -3.14
N TRP A 178 -32.36 -31.78 -2.50
CA TRP A 178 -33.51 -31.41 -1.65
C TRP A 178 -34.13 -30.06 -1.99
N GLY A 179 -33.64 -29.40 -3.05
CA GLY A 179 -34.16 -28.12 -3.49
C GLY A 179 -33.60 -26.93 -2.70
N VAL A 180 -33.87 -25.73 -3.22
CA VAL A 180 -33.26 -24.49 -2.73
C VAL A 180 -33.77 -24.05 -1.35
N GLY A 181 -35.00 -24.43 -0.99
CA GLY A 181 -35.56 -24.12 0.32
C GLY A 181 -34.80 -24.78 1.48
N VAL A 182 -34.36 -26.03 1.30
CA VAL A 182 -33.58 -26.75 2.32
C VAL A 182 -32.19 -26.11 2.51
N ALA A 183 -31.59 -25.59 1.45
CA ALA A 183 -30.34 -24.83 1.55
C ALA A 183 -30.49 -23.57 2.43
N PHE A 184 -31.62 -22.85 2.32
CA PHE A 184 -31.91 -21.71 3.20
C PHE A 184 -32.18 -22.12 4.65
N LEU A 185 -32.88 -23.23 4.88
CA LEU A 185 -33.08 -23.76 6.23
C LEU A 185 -31.77 -24.23 6.86
N ALA A 186 -30.88 -24.86 6.09
CA ALA A 186 -29.54 -25.22 6.55
C ALA A 186 -28.72 -23.99 6.95
N ASN A 187 -28.82 -22.90 6.18
CA ASN A 187 -28.24 -21.62 6.59
C ASN A 187 -28.88 -21.07 7.87
N ALA A 188 -30.21 -21.11 8.01
CA ALA A 188 -30.90 -20.70 9.23
C ALA A 188 -30.39 -21.46 10.47
N ALA A 189 -30.22 -22.78 10.34
CA ALA A 189 -29.65 -23.63 11.40
C ALA A 189 -28.19 -23.28 11.71
N SER A 190 -27.40 -22.86 10.72
CA SER A 190 -25.99 -22.46 10.91
C SER A 190 -25.84 -21.27 11.85
N PHE A 191 -26.81 -20.34 11.89
CA PHE A 191 -26.79 -19.20 12.82
C PHE A 191 -26.99 -19.62 14.28
N LEU A 192 -27.67 -20.74 14.55
CA LEU A 192 -27.76 -21.29 15.91
C LEU A 192 -26.38 -21.65 16.47
N ALA A 193 -25.44 -22.09 15.63
CA ALA A 193 -24.08 -22.39 16.06
C ALA A 193 -23.34 -21.13 16.54
N VAL A 194 -23.49 -20.00 15.85
CA VAL A 194 -22.91 -18.71 16.27
C VAL A 194 -23.59 -18.21 17.54
N LEU A 195 -24.91 -18.28 17.63
CA LEU A 195 -25.66 -17.85 18.81
C LEU A 195 -25.27 -18.67 20.05
N ALA A 196 -25.14 -19.99 19.91
CA ALA A 196 -24.65 -20.86 20.97
C ALA A 196 -23.20 -20.52 21.38
N ALA A 197 -22.32 -20.29 20.40
CA ALA A 197 -20.94 -19.88 20.65
C ALA A 197 -20.88 -18.56 21.42
N LEU A 198 -21.65 -17.55 21.01
CA LEU A 198 -21.77 -16.24 21.68
C LEU A 198 -22.36 -16.35 23.08
N GLY A 199 -23.33 -17.25 23.28
CA GLY A 199 -23.91 -17.57 24.59
C GLY A 199 -22.88 -18.14 25.57
N ALA A 200 -21.95 -18.97 25.06
CA ALA A 200 -20.90 -19.63 25.85
C ALA A 200 -19.65 -18.76 26.15
N LEU A 201 -19.57 -17.56 25.57
CA LEU A 201 -18.47 -16.62 25.81
C LEU A 201 -18.55 -16.03 27.23
N ARG A 202 -17.38 -15.92 27.87
CA ARG A 202 -17.23 -15.24 29.16
C ARG A 202 -16.54 -13.91 28.92
N ILE A 203 -17.27 -12.80 28.99
CA ILE A 203 -16.77 -11.46 28.65
C ILE A 203 -17.20 -10.48 29.73
N VAL A 204 -16.27 -9.65 30.19
CA VAL A 204 -16.56 -8.48 31.02
C VAL A 204 -16.89 -7.32 30.07
N PRO A 205 -18.06 -6.66 30.17
CA PRO A 205 -18.41 -5.59 29.26
C PRO A 205 -17.44 -4.41 29.40
N THR A 206 -16.69 -4.09 28.34
CA THR A 206 -15.90 -2.85 28.28
C THR A 206 -16.44 -1.95 27.18
N VAL A 207 -17.14 -0.88 27.57
CA VAL A 207 -17.54 0.19 26.65
C VAL A 207 -16.42 1.23 26.65
N ARG A 208 -15.58 1.25 25.61
CA ARG A 208 -14.68 2.38 25.37
C ARG A 208 -15.37 3.34 24.40
N VAL A 209 -15.61 4.56 24.87
CA VAL A 209 -16.11 5.67 24.05
C VAL A 209 -14.88 6.41 23.51
N ALA A 210 -14.64 6.32 22.19
CA ALA A 210 -13.66 7.17 21.53
C ALA A 210 -14.37 8.43 20.99
N PRO A 211 -13.79 9.63 21.12
CA PRO A 211 -14.36 10.84 20.54
C PRO A 211 -14.19 10.83 19.01
N GLY A 212 -15.29 11.05 18.29
CA GLY A 212 -15.30 11.10 16.82
C GLY A 212 -15.04 12.51 16.28
N ILE A 213 -13.97 12.68 15.51
CA ILE A 213 -13.73 13.86 14.67
C ILE A 213 -14.66 13.78 13.43
N GLY A 214 -15.03 14.92 12.84
CA GLY A 214 -15.91 15.00 11.67
C GLY A 214 -15.45 14.15 10.48
N TRP A 215 -16.25 13.13 10.13
CA TRP A 215 -15.93 12.10 9.13
C TRP A 215 -15.79 12.62 7.69
N LEU A 216 -16.51 13.68 7.32
CA LEU A 216 -16.43 14.30 5.98
C LEU A 216 -15.04 14.91 5.74
N ALA A 217 -14.48 15.58 6.75
CA ALA A 217 -13.12 16.10 6.71
C ALA A 217 -12.09 14.95 6.62
N HIS A 218 -12.33 13.84 7.34
CA HIS A 218 -11.50 12.63 7.27
C HIS A 218 -11.49 11.98 5.88
N ILE A 219 -12.63 11.93 5.19
CA ILE A 219 -12.71 11.40 3.82
C ILE A 219 -12.03 12.36 2.84
N ALA A 220 -12.27 13.66 2.96
CA ALA A 220 -11.66 14.67 2.10
C ALA A 220 -10.13 14.62 2.15
N GLU A 221 -9.56 14.50 3.35
CA GLU A 221 -8.12 14.35 3.57
C GLU A 221 -7.57 13.04 2.98
N GLY A 222 -8.28 11.92 3.17
CA GLY A 222 -7.93 10.64 2.56
C GLY A 222 -7.95 10.67 1.03
N VAL A 223 -8.96 11.32 0.44
CA VAL A 223 -9.06 11.52 -1.02
C VAL A 223 -7.96 12.45 -1.53
N GLY A 224 -7.62 13.50 -0.78
CA GLY A 224 -6.49 14.39 -1.10
C GLY A 224 -5.16 13.65 -1.17
N PHE A 225 -4.89 12.79 -0.19
CA PHE A 225 -3.71 11.91 -0.19
C PHE A 225 -3.71 10.91 -1.35
N ILE A 226 -4.85 10.28 -1.63
CA ILE A 226 -4.99 9.34 -2.74
C ILE A 226 -4.66 10.03 -4.07
N ARG A 227 -5.16 11.26 -4.29
CA ARG A 227 -4.92 12.03 -5.52
C ARG A 227 -3.45 12.42 -5.70
N SER A 228 -2.75 12.73 -4.61
CA SER A 228 -1.32 13.10 -4.63
C SER A 228 -0.37 11.89 -4.70
N THR A 229 -0.84 10.69 -4.32
CA THR A 229 -0.01 9.48 -4.27
C THR A 229 -0.28 8.56 -5.46
N ALA A 230 0.50 8.71 -6.53
CA ALA A 230 0.30 7.99 -7.80
C ALA A 230 0.21 6.44 -7.69
N PRO A 231 1.00 5.73 -6.85
CA PRO A 231 0.81 4.29 -6.62
C PRO A 231 -0.58 3.94 -6.08
N VAL A 232 -1.07 4.69 -5.08
CA VAL A 232 -2.37 4.46 -4.43
C VAL A 232 -3.52 4.79 -5.38
N LEU A 233 -3.43 5.92 -6.10
CA LEU A 233 -4.43 6.31 -7.10
C LEU A 233 -4.60 5.23 -8.18
N ARG A 234 -3.50 4.73 -8.74
CA ARG A 234 -3.52 3.68 -9.76
C ARG A 234 -4.24 2.44 -9.27
N VAL A 235 -3.89 1.96 -8.08
CA VAL A 235 -4.51 0.78 -7.48
C VAL A 235 -6.01 0.98 -7.31
N LEU A 236 -6.44 2.13 -6.78
CA LEU A 236 -7.86 2.41 -6.53
C LEU A 236 -8.67 2.58 -7.81
N VAL A 237 -8.14 3.24 -8.84
CA VAL A 237 -8.83 3.38 -10.14
C VAL A 237 -8.97 2.01 -10.80
N THR A 238 -7.90 1.20 -10.85
CA THR A 238 -7.99 -0.16 -11.40
C THR A 238 -8.97 -1.02 -10.59
N LEU A 239 -8.94 -0.94 -9.25
CA LEU A 239 -9.88 -1.64 -8.39
C LEU A 239 -11.32 -1.24 -8.67
N GLY A 240 -11.61 0.05 -8.87
CA GLY A 240 -12.95 0.53 -9.18
C GLY A 240 -13.47 0.01 -10.51
N VAL A 241 -12.63 0.04 -11.57
CA VAL A 241 -12.98 -0.51 -12.89
C VAL A 241 -13.25 -2.01 -12.78
N LEU A 242 -12.36 -2.78 -12.15
CA LEU A 242 -12.54 -4.21 -12.02
C LEU A 242 -13.77 -4.57 -11.15
N SER A 243 -14.05 -3.79 -10.11
CA SER A 243 -15.22 -4.02 -9.23
C SER A 243 -16.54 -3.76 -9.96
N LEU A 244 -16.59 -2.72 -10.82
CA LEU A 244 -17.78 -2.42 -11.62
C LEU A 244 -18.05 -3.47 -12.71
N PHE A 245 -17.01 -3.89 -13.43
CA PHE A 245 -17.19 -4.66 -14.66
C PHE A 245 -16.84 -6.13 -14.52
N ALA A 246 -15.75 -6.48 -13.82
CA ALA A 246 -15.15 -7.82 -13.88
C ALA A 246 -15.49 -8.71 -12.66
N MET A 247 -15.63 -8.15 -11.46
CA MET A 247 -15.74 -8.94 -10.21
C MET A 247 -17.18 -9.37 -9.86
N ASN A 248 -18.09 -9.42 -10.82
CA ASN A 248 -19.52 -9.73 -10.63
C ASN A 248 -19.84 -11.24 -10.68
N PHE A 249 -19.04 -12.10 -10.04
CA PHE A 249 -19.19 -13.56 -10.13
C PHE A 249 -20.56 -14.09 -9.67
N ASN A 250 -21.17 -13.47 -8.66
CA ASN A 250 -22.52 -13.84 -8.19
C ASN A 250 -23.62 -13.58 -9.24
N LEU A 251 -23.31 -12.82 -10.30
CA LEU A 251 -24.18 -12.61 -11.44
C LEU A 251 -23.73 -13.47 -12.64
N PHE A 252 -22.44 -13.45 -12.99
CA PHE A 252 -21.93 -14.15 -14.17
C PHE A 252 -22.08 -15.68 -14.07
N VAL A 253 -21.65 -16.28 -12.97
CA VAL A 253 -21.60 -17.74 -12.82
C VAL A 253 -22.99 -18.40 -12.84
N PRO A 254 -24.03 -17.91 -12.13
CA PRO A 254 -25.35 -18.54 -12.20
C PRO A 254 -26.02 -18.37 -13.56
N VAL A 255 -25.77 -17.24 -14.27
CA VAL A 255 -26.25 -17.07 -15.64
C VAL A 255 -25.50 -18.00 -16.58
N LEU A 256 -24.18 -18.12 -16.47
CA LEU A 256 -23.33 -19.05 -17.24
C LEU A 256 -23.81 -20.49 -17.13
N ALA A 257 -23.99 -20.94 -15.89
CA ALA A 257 -24.46 -22.29 -15.60
C ALA A 257 -25.79 -22.57 -16.31
N ARG A 258 -26.74 -21.63 -16.26
CA ARG A 258 -28.10 -21.85 -16.76
C ARG A 258 -28.27 -21.61 -18.26
N SER A 259 -27.78 -20.48 -18.78
CA SER A 259 -28.09 -20.01 -20.14
C SER A 259 -27.15 -20.53 -21.20
N GLN A 260 -25.88 -20.78 -20.86
CA GLN A 260 -24.84 -21.18 -21.83
C GLN A 260 -24.42 -22.64 -21.67
N LEU A 261 -24.27 -23.12 -20.42
CA LEU A 261 -23.84 -24.50 -20.14
C LEU A 261 -24.99 -25.46 -19.82
N HIS A 262 -26.22 -24.95 -19.69
CA HIS A 262 -27.43 -25.73 -19.39
C HIS A 262 -27.31 -26.68 -18.19
N LEU A 263 -26.54 -26.27 -17.19
CA LEU A 263 -26.30 -27.00 -15.95
C LEU A 263 -27.42 -26.78 -14.93
N GLY A 264 -27.66 -27.80 -14.11
CA GLY A 264 -28.45 -27.69 -12.89
C GLY A 264 -27.67 -27.09 -11.71
N ALA A 265 -28.28 -27.12 -10.53
CA ALA A 265 -27.71 -26.53 -9.32
C ALA A 265 -26.37 -27.15 -8.88
N SER A 266 -26.17 -28.45 -9.11
CA SER A 266 -24.90 -29.13 -8.84
C SER A 266 -23.75 -28.58 -9.69
N GLY A 267 -23.98 -28.41 -10.99
CA GLY A 267 -23.00 -27.80 -11.91
C GLY A 267 -22.73 -26.33 -11.58
N PHE A 268 -23.75 -25.57 -11.21
CA PHE A 268 -23.57 -24.20 -10.69
C PHE A 268 -22.70 -24.17 -9.42
N GLY A 269 -22.98 -25.04 -8.44
CA GLY A 269 -22.17 -25.17 -7.22
C GLY A 269 -20.72 -25.55 -7.50
N PHE A 270 -20.50 -26.47 -8.47
CA PHE A 270 -19.17 -26.82 -8.95
C PHE A 270 -18.40 -25.61 -9.52
N LEU A 271 -19.03 -24.83 -10.39
CA LEU A 271 -18.40 -23.64 -10.99
C LEU A 271 -18.05 -22.57 -9.93
N MET A 272 -18.95 -22.32 -8.97
CA MET A 272 -18.67 -21.41 -7.86
C MET A 272 -17.57 -21.93 -6.93
N ALA A 273 -17.53 -23.24 -6.67
CA ALA A 273 -16.46 -23.86 -5.90
C ALA A 273 -15.11 -23.75 -6.61
N ALA A 274 -15.05 -23.95 -7.93
CA ALA A 274 -13.83 -23.76 -8.72
C ALA A 274 -13.30 -22.32 -8.62
N GLN A 275 -14.17 -21.31 -8.69
CA GLN A 275 -13.82 -19.91 -8.40
C GLN A 275 -13.22 -19.77 -7.00
N GLY A 276 -13.84 -20.39 -5.98
CA GLY A 276 -13.37 -20.41 -4.60
C GLY A 276 -11.97 -21.05 -4.42
N VAL A 277 -11.69 -22.15 -5.13
CA VAL A 277 -10.36 -22.80 -5.15
C VAL A 277 -9.32 -21.82 -5.65
N GLY A 278 -9.60 -21.17 -6.78
CA GLY A 278 -8.72 -20.15 -7.36
C GLY A 278 -8.40 -19.03 -6.38
N ALA A 279 -9.44 -18.50 -5.72
CA ALA A 279 -9.29 -17.47 -4.71
C ALA A 279 -8.40 -17.90 -3.53
N LEU A 280 -8.58 -19.14 -3.04
CA LEU A 280 -7.73 -19.70 -1.99
C LEU A 280 -6.27 -19.81 -2.43
N VAL A 281 -6.01 -20.37 -3.62
CA VAL A 281 -4.65 -20.49 -4.19
C VAL A 281 -4.00 -19.11 -4.32
N GLY A 282 -4.74 -18.11 -4.81
CA GLY A 282 -4.24 -16.73 -4.93
C GLY A 282 -3.86 -16.13 -3.58
N SER A 283 -4.66 -16.37 -2.54
CA SER A 283 -4.34 -15.89 -1.19
C SER A 283 -3.05 -16.52 -0.65
N LEU A 284 -2.82 -17.82 -0.91
CA LEU A 284 -1.62 -18.53 -0.48
C LEU A 284 -0.36 -18.04 -1.22
N ILE A 285 -0.46 -17.75 -2.52
CA ILE A 285 0.65 -17.19 -3.30
C ILE A 285 1.06 -15.82 -2.75
N VAL A 286 0.09 -14.95 -2.46
CA VAL A 286 0.37 -13.62 -1.88
C VAL A 286 0.96 -13.76 -0.47
N ALA A 287 0.40 -14.64 0.35
CA ALA A 287 0.92 -14.91 1.70
C ALA A 287 2.36 -15.42 1.66
N GLY A 288 2.70 -16.35 0.77
CA GLY A 288 4.06 -16.87 0.61
C GLY A 288 5.06 -15.83 0.06
N ALA A 289 4.59 -14.84 -0.69
CA ALA A 289 5.42 -13.75 -1.20
C ALA A 289 5.56 -12.56 -0.24
N SER A 290 4.79 -12.52 0.86
CA SER A 290 4.64 -11.37 1.77
C SER A 290 5.95 -10.84 2.36
N ALA A 291 6.94 -11.70 2.64
CA ALA A 291 8.23 -11.31 3.20
C ALA A 291 9.05 -10.34 2.32
N ARG A 292 8.70 -10.22 1.04
CA ARG A 292 9.38 -9.34 0.06
C ARG A 292 8.55 -8.11 -0.32
N GLY A 293 7.44 -7.84 0.38
CA GLY A 293 6.54 -6.73 0.07
C GLY A 293 5.60 -6.99 -1.13
N PRO A 294 4.67 -6.05 -1.40
CA PRO A 294 3.70 -6.16 -2.49
C PRO A 294 4.40 -6.01 -3.83
N ARG A 295 4.23 -7.00 -4.71
CA ARG A 295 4.86 -6.98 -6.04
C ARG A 295 3.94 -6.29 -7.06
N PRO A 296 4.38 -5.22 -7.74
CA PRO A 296 3.60 -4.59 -8.81
C PRO A 296 3.21 -5.58 -9.93
N ALA A 297 4.03 -6.62 -10.14
CA ALA A 297 3.72 -7.70 -11.06
C ALA A 297 2.43 -8.46 -10.68
N HIS A 298 2.15 -8.70 -9.40
CA HIS A 298 0.94 -9.41 -8.98
C HIS A 298 -0.33 -8.59 -9.22
N LEU A 299 -0.26 -7.25 -9.11
CA LEU A 299 -1.37 -6.37 -9.49
C LEU A 299 -1.70 -6.53 -10.98
N LEU A 300 -0.67 -6.42 -11.83
CA LEU A 300 -0.86 -6.56 -13.27
C LEU A 300 -1.33 -7.96 -13.65
N TRP A 301 -0.61 -8.99 -13.23
CA TRP A 301 -0.94 -10.38 -13.59
C TRP A 301 -2.29 -10.80 -13.01
N GLY A 302 -2.63 -10.36 -11.79
CA GLY A 302 -3.92 -10.63 -11.20
C GLY A 302 -5.07 -10.03 -12.02
N ALA A 303 -4.95 -8.76 -12.39
CA ALA A 303 -5.93 -8.08 -13.23
C ALA A 303 -6.03 -8.70 -14.64
N VAL A 304 -4.89 -8.97 -15.29
CA VAL A 304 -4.85 -9.61 -16.62
C VAL A 304 -5.49 -10.99 -16.56
N LEU A 305 -5.11 -11.83 -15.60
CA LEU A 305 -5.62 -13.20 -15.46
C LEU A 305 -7.13 -13.22 -15.19
N LEU A 306 -7.63 -12.30 -14.35
CA LEU A 306 -9.07 -12.12 -14.15
C LEU A 306 -9.77 -11.78 -15.47
N CYS A 307 -9.30 -10.75 -16.17
CA CYS A 307 -9.94 -10.26 -17.38
C CYS A 307 -9.88 -11.26 -18.54
N THR A 308 -8.73 -11.92 -18.75
CA THR A 308 -8.61 -12.95 -19.80
C THR A 308 -9.42 -14.19 -19.47
N GLY A 309 -9.54 -14.55 -18.18
CA GLY A 309 -10.44 -15.61 -17.74
C GLY A 309 -11.90 -15.31 -18.08
N LEU A 310 -12.38 -14.07 -17.89
CA LEU A 310 -13.72 -13.66 -18.31
C LEU A 310 -13.91 -13.68 -19.83
N LEU A 311 -12.91 -13.24 -20.59
CA LEU A 311 -12.94 -13.29 -22.05
C LEU A 311 -12.98 -14.73 -22.59
N ALA A 312 -12.25 -15.64 -21.96
CA ALA A 312 -12.28 -17.05 -22.32
C ALA A 312 -13.67 -17.66 -22.06
N LEU A 313 -14.27 -17.31 -20.91
CA LEU A 313 -15.61 -17.78 -20.53
C LEU A 313 -16.70 -17.37 -21.52
N SER A 314 -16.52 -16.28 -22.28
CA SER A 314 -17.55 -15.81 -23.21
C SER A 314 -17.84 -16.81 -24.34
N GLN A 315 -16.90 -17.70 -24.64
CA GLN A 315 -17.00 -18.68 -25.74
C GLN A 315 -17.01 -20.14 -25.24
N VAL A 316 -16.95 -20.38 -23.94
CA VAL A 316 -16.89 -21.74 -23.41
C VAL A 316 -18.24 -22.45 -23.49
N ALA A 317 -18.21 -23.66 -24.06
CA ALA A 317 -19.36 -24.57 -24.12
C ALA A 317 -19.20 -25.81 -23.20
N ARG A 318 -18.01 -26.02 -22.64
CA ARG A 318 -17.70 -27.19 -21.80
C ARG A 318 -17.66 -26.85 -20.30
N PRO A 319 -18.42 -27.53 -19.44
CA PRO A 319 -18.42 -27.29 -17.99
C PRO A 319 -17.05 -27.41 -17.32
N ASP A 320 -16.23 -28.39 -17.73
CA ASP A 320 -14.90 -28.60 -17.15
C ASP A 320 -13.97 -27.41 -17.41
N LEU A 321 -13.99 -26.91 -18.66
CA LEU A 321 -13.20 -25.75 -19.07
C LEU A 321 -13.68 -24.48 -18.38
N ALA A 322 -14.99 -24.30 -18.23
CA ALA A 322 -15.55 -23.19 -17.46
C ALA A 322 -15.08 -23.22 -15.99
N GLY A 323 -14.99 -24.41 -15.39
CA GLY A 323 -14.44 -24.59 -14.05
C GLY A 323 -12.98 -24.16 -13.96
N VAL A 324 -12.13 -24.56 -14.91
CA VAL A 324 -10.71 -24.16 -14.98
C VAL A 324 -10.59 -22.64 -15.14
N GLU A 325 -11.36 -22.04 -16.04
CA GLU A 325 -11.33 -20.59 -16.27
C GLU A 325 -11.81 -19.80 -15.07
N LEU A 326 -12.85 -20.27 -14.35
CA LEU A 326 -13.30 -19.65 -13.11
C LEU A 326 -12.28 -19.79 -11.98
N LEU A 327 -11.55 -20.89 -11.91
CA LEU A 327 -10.41 -21.05 -11.01
C LEU A 327 -9.34 -19.99 -11.33
N LEU A 328 -8.95 -19.84 -12.60
CA LEU A 328 -7.97 -18.83 -13.01
C LEU A 328 -8.47 -17.40 -12.74
N ALA A 329 -9.74 -17.11 -13.01
CA ALA A 329 -10.34 -15.81 -12.74
C ALA A 329 -10.38 -15.50 -11.24
N GLY A 330 -10.75 -16.48 -10.41
CA GLY A 330 -10.72 -16.38 -8.94
C GLY A 330 -9.31 -16.16 -8.39
N LEU A 331 -8.32 -16.87 -8.94
CA LEU A 331 -6.90 -16.68 -8.66
C LEU A 331 -6.44 -15.26 -8.99
N GLY A 332 -6.76 -14.77 -10.19
CA GLY A 332 -6.44 -13.41 -10.62
C GLY A 332 -7.07 -12.34 -9.75
N MET A 333 -8.35 -12.50 -9.40
CA MET A 333 -9.09 -11.60 -8.50
C MET A 333 -8.37 -11.45 -7.15
N VAL A 334 -7.98 -12.56 -6.51
CA VAL A 334 -7.34 -12.51 -5.19
C VAL A 334 -5.90 -12.02 -5.27
N LEU A 335 -5.13 -12.43 -6.28
CA LEU A 335 -3.79 -11.88 -6.54
C LEU A 335 -3.82 -10.36 -6.64
N PHE A 336 -4.79 -9.81 -7.38
CA PHE A 336 -4.98 -8.37 -7.50
C PHE A 336 -5.42 -7.74 -6.17
N THR A 337 -6.55 -8.18 -5.60
CA THR A 337 -7.17 -7.53 -4.43
C THR A 337 -6.29 -7.60 -3.17
N ALA A 338 -5.64 -8.73 -2.90
CA ALA A 338 -4.75 -8.86 -1.74
C ALA A 338 -3.48 -8.01 -1.89
N THR A 339 -2.91 -7.95 -3.10
CA THR A 339 -1.76 -7.08 -3.39
C THR A 339 -2.17 -5.61 -3.32
N ALA A 340 -3.34 -5.26 -3.87
CA ALA A 340 -3.89 -3.90 -3.86
C ALA A 340 -4.08 -3.39 -2.43
N ASN A 341 -4.68 -4.21 -1.56
CA ASN A 341 -4.83 -3.89 -0.15
C ASN A 341 -3.47 -3.63 0.52
N SER A 342 -2.50 -4.50 0.29
CA SER A 342 -1.15 -4.38 0.87
C SER A 342 -0.39 -3.14 0.36
N THR A 343 -0.44 -2.86 -0.95
CA THR A 343 0.15 -1.65 -1.55
C THR A 343 -0.45 -0.40 -0.94
N VAL A 344 -1.77 -0.30 -0.87
CA VAL A 344 -2.42 0.89 -0.29
C VAL A 344 -2.02 1.07 1.18
N GLN A 345 -1.95 0.00 1.98
CA GLN A 345 -1.56 0.11 3.39
C GLN A 345 -0.08 0.51 3.61
N LEU A 346 0.82 0.08 2.73
CA LEU A 346 2.26 0.34 2.84
C LEU A 346 2.66 1.71 2.29
N GLU A 347 1.99 2.15 1.23
CA GLU A 347 2.17 3.48 0.63
C GLU A 347 1.51 4.59 1.45
N THR A 348 0.63 4.24 2.40
CA THR A 348 -0.09 5.22 3.22
C THR A 348 0.57 5.44 4.58
N PRO A 349 0.86 6.71 4.98
CA PRO A 349 1.30 7.07 6.32
C PRO A 349 0.39 6.52 7.42
N HIS A 350 0.95 6.24 8.59
CA HIS A 350 0.22 5.60 9.69
C HIS A 350 -1.03 6.39 10.10
N GLU A 351 -0.95 7.73 10.07
CA GLU A 351 -1.99 8.68 10.47
C GLU A 351 -3.15 8.72 9.47
N LEU A 352 -2.87 8.45 8.19
CA LEU A 352 -3.86 8.49 7.10
C LEU A 352 -4.40 7.10 6.75
N ARG A 353 -3.80 6.02 7.27
CA ARG A 353 -4.13 4.64 6.89
C ARG A 353 -5.61 4.32 7.04
N GLY A 354 -6.23 4.68 8.16
CA GLY A 354 -7.66 4.44 8.38
C GLY A 354 -8.55 5.17 7.37
N ARG A 355 -8.17 6.41 7.00
CA ARG A 355 -8.92 7.26 6.05
C ARG A 355 -8.83 6.70 4.63
N VAL A 356 -7.62 6.37 4.18
CA VAL A 356 -7.39 5.81 2.84
C VAL A 356 -8.02 4.41 2.71
N MET A 357 -7.92 3.58 3.75
CA MET A 357 -8.55 2.25 3.76
C MET A 357 -10.07 2.32 3.74
N SER A 358 -10.67 3.39 4.27
CA SER A 358 -12.12 3.62 4.17
C SER A 358 -12.53 3.91 2.72
N VAL A 359 -11.74 4.71 1.99
CA VAL A 359 -11.97 4.94 0.55
C VAL A 359 -11.76 3.66 -0.26
N TYR A 360 -10.73 2.87 0.07
CA TYR A 360 -10.51 1.55 -0.54
C TYR A 360 -11.73 0.64 -0.37
N ALA A 361 -12.27 0.54 0.86
CA ALA A 361 -13.44 -0.27 1.14
C ALA A 361 -14.69 0.22 0.40
N LEU A 362 -14.87 1.54 0.26
CA LEU A 362 -15.94 2.17 -0.50
C LEU A 362 -15.82 1.86 -2.00
N VAL A 363 -14.62 1.96 -2.59
CA VAL A 363 -14.40 1.62 -4.00
C VAL A 363 -14.66 0.13 -4.25
N PHE A 364 -14.20 -0.75 -3.37
CA PHE A 364 -14.33 -2.18 -3.55
C PHE A 364 -15.76 -2.69 -3.37
N ASN A 365 -16.42 -2.34 -2.26
CA ASN A 365 -17.75 -2.84 -1.94
C ASN A 365 -18.86 -1.89 -2.39
N GLY A 366 -18.62 -0.59 -2.31
CA GLY A 366 -19.62 0.43 -2.61
C GLY A 366 -19.94 0.58 -4.10
N LEU A 367 -19.03 0.17 -4.99
CA LEU A 367 -19.31 0.08 -6.43
C LEU A 367 -20.01 -1.22 -6.84
N ALA A 368 -20.05 -2.23 -5.98
CA ALA A 368 -20.66 -3.53 -6.30
C ALA A 368 -22.18 -3.45 -6.67
N PRO A 369 -23.05 -2.67 -5.99
CA PRO A 369 -24.44 -2.49 -6.42
C PRO A 369 -24.55 -1.96 -7.85
N PHE A 370 -23.72 -0.97 -8.19
CA PHE A 370 -23.71 -0.36 -9.52
C PHE A 370 -23.20 -1.33 -10.58
N GLY A 371 -22.15 -2.08 -10.26
CA GLY A 371 -21.63 -3.14 -11.13
C GLY A 371 -22.66 -4.23 -11.39
N ALA A 372 -23.37 -4.69 -10.36
CA ALA A 372 -24.41 -5.71 -10.47
C ALA A 372 -25.59 -5.25 -11.34
N LEU A 373 -26.05 -3.99 -11.19
CA LEU A 373 -27.10 -3.43 -12.04
C LEU A 373 -26.63 -3.22 -13.48
N LEU A 374 -25.44 -2.63 -13.67
CA LEU A 374 -24.86 -2.36 -14.97
C LEU A 374 -24.65 -3.65 -15.76
N MET A 375 -23.92 -4.61 -15.19
CA MET A 375 -23.67 -5.88 -15.85
C MET A 375 -24.95 -6.72 -15.96
N GLY A 376 -25.88 -6.62 -15.01
CA GLY A 376 -27.19 -7.25 -15.10
C GLY A 376 -28.01 -6.75 -16.28
N ALA A 377 -27.96 -5.45 -16.55
CA ALA A 377 -28.60 -4.82 -17.70
C ALA A 377 -27.94 -5.26 -19.02
N VAL A 378 -26.60 -5.18 -19.10
CA VAL A 378 -25.81 -5.62 -20.27
C VAL A 378 -26.11 -7.08 -20.63
N ILE A 379 -26.11 -7.97 -19.64
CA ILE A 379 -26.41 -9.40 -19.86
C ILE A 379 -27.89 -9.60 -20.21
N GLY A 380 -28.79 -8.84 -19.59
CA GLY A 380 -30.22 -8.91 -19.86
C GLY A 380 -30.61 -8.49 -21.29
N THR A 381 -29.89 -7.52 -21.87
CA THR A 381 -30.18 -7.00 -23.22
C THR A 381 -29.40 -7.72 -24.32
N TRP A 382 -28.11 -8.00 -24.10
CA TRP A 382 -27.21 -8.51 -25.14
C TRP A 382 -26.69 -9.94 -24.87
N GLY A 383 -27.11 -10.55 -23.76
CA GLY A 383 -26.71 -11.90 -23.38
C GLY A 383 -25.39 -11.97 -22.62
N LEU A 384 -25.14 -13.14 -22.03
CA LEU A 384 -23.98 -13.38 -21.19
C LEU A 384 -22.63 -13.23 -21.92
N PRO A 385 -22.43 -13.73 -23.16
CA PRO A 385 -21.15 -13.57 -23.85
C PRO A 385 -20.73 -12.11 -23.97
N VAL A 386 -21.67 -11.21 -24.29
CA VAL A 386 -21.41 -9.76 -24.35
C VAL A 386 -21.07 -9.21 -22.96
N GLY A 387 -21.79 -9.62 -21.92
CA GLY A 387 -21.47 -9.24 -20.54
C GLY A 387 -20.05 -9.64 -20.12
N LEU A 388 -19.61 -10.85 -20.47
CA LEU A 388 -18.26 -11.34 -20.19
C LEU A 388 -17.20 -10.61 -21.02
N ILE A 389 -17.48 -10.30 -22.29
CA ILE A 389 -16.60 -9.51 -23.16
C ILE A 389 -16.45 -8.08 -22.64
N VAL A 390 -17.55 -7.43 -22.22
CA VAL A 390 -17.52 -6.11 -21.62
C VAL A 390 -16.75 -6.15 -20.29
N GLY A 391 -17.04 -7.12 -19.43
CA GLY A 391 -16.35 -7.30 -18.15
C GLY A 391 -14.84 -7.45 -18.28
N GLY A 392 -14.40 -8.40 -19.12
CA GLY A 392 -12.98 -8.65 -19.37
C GLY A 392 -12.30 -7.57 -20.21
N GLY A 393 -12.94 -7.09 -21.26
CA GLY A 393 -12.38 -6.10 -22.19
C GLY A 393 -12.22 -4.71 -21.55
N VAL A 394 -13.25 -4.20 -20.88
CA VAL A 394 -13.18 -2.91 -20.16
C VAL A 394 -12.22 -3.02 -18.98
N GLY A 395 -12.24 -4.15 -18.26
CA GLY A 395 -11.29 -4.41 -17.17
C GLY A 395 -9.83 -4.41 -17.63
N LEU A 396 -9.53 -5.09 -18.75
CA LEU A 396 -8.17 -5.16 -19.32
C LEU A 396 -7.74 -3.80 -19.87
N GLY A 397 -8.60 -3.15 -20.65
CA GLY A 397 -8.36 -1.82 -21.20
C GLY A 397 -8.12 -0.79 -20.10
N GLY A 398 -8.98 -0.75 -19.07
CA GLY A 398 -8.81 0.13 -17.91
C GLY A 398 -7.51 -0.13 -17.16
N THR A 399 -7.13 -1.39 -16.96
CA THR A 399 -5.84 -1.76 -16.32
C THR A 399 -4.65 -1.26 -17.13
N LEU A 400 -4.65 -1.43 -18.45
CA LEU A 400 -3.57 -0.99 -19.34
C LEU A 400 -3.50 0.54 -19.44
N THR A 401 -4.65 1.22 -19.53
CA THR A 401 -4.75 2.68 -19.58
C THR A 401 -4.24 3.32 -18.30
N VAL A 402 -4.64 2.80 -17.12
CA VAL A 402 -4.13 3.27 -15.82
C VAL A 402 -2.61 3.06 -15.73
N ARG A 403 -2.10 1.93 -16.24
CA ARG A 403 -0.65 1.69 -16.29
C ARG A 403 0.09 2.65 -17.23
N GLY A 404 -0.52 3.01 -18.36
CA GLY A 404 0.05 3.89 -19.38
C GLY A 404 0.06 5.37 -18.99
N LEU A 405 -1.09 5.89 -18.54
CA LEU A 405 -1.30 7.31 -18.22
C LEU A 405 -0.66 7.75 -16.90
N LEU A 406 -0.54 6.83 -15.93
CA LEU A 406 -0.01 7.12 -14.59
C LEU A 406 1.36 6.45 -14.37
N ARG A 407 2.16 6.27 -15.43
CA ARG A 407 3.57 5.91 -15.25
C ARG A 407 4.23 6.98 -14.37
N PRO A 408 5.12 6.61 -13.43
CA PRO A 408 6.02 7.60 -12.87
C PRO A 408 6.68 8.28 -14.07
N ARG A 409 6.70 9.62 -14.11
CA ARG A 409 7.68 10.32 -14.95
C ARG A 409 9.03 9.80 -14.49
N GLY A 410 9.56 8.83 -15.24
CA GLY A 410 10.87 8.28 -14.93
C GLY A 410 11.87 9.42 -14.99
N ILE A 411 12.88 9.37 -14.12
CA ILE A 411 14.10 10.13 -14.32
C ILE A 411 14.48 9.94 -15.80
N PRO A 412 14.57 11.03 -16.60
CA PRO A 412 14.95 10.91 -18.01
C PRO A 412 16.24 10.10 -18.11
N ALA A 413 16.24 9.02 -18.88
CA ALA A 413 17.42 8.17 -19.08
C ALA A 413 18.58 8.92 -19.76
N THR A 414 18.29 10.09 -20.32
CA THR A 414 19.23 10.96 -21.01
C THR A 414 18.86 12.41 -20.71
N VAL A 415 19.75 13.14 -20.05
CA VAL A 415 19.69 14.60 -19.95
C VAL A 415 20.31 15.16 -21.23
N PRO A 416 19.57 15.92 -22.05
CA PRO A 416 20.14 16.58 -23.24
C PRO A 416 21.33 17.46 -22.82
N GLY A 417 22.47 17.33 -23.51
CA GLY A 417 23.65 18.18 -23.27
C GLY A 417 24.77 17.56 -22.43
N TYR A 418 24.62 16.34 -21.90
CA TYR A 418 25.70 15.62 -21.21
C TYR A 418 26.10 14.34 -21.99
N PRO A 419 27.40 14.07 -22.20
CA PRO A 419 27.83 12.83 -22.84
C PRO A 419 27.41 11.61 -22.01
N ILE A 420 27.12 10.49 -22.68
CA ILE A 420 26.81 9.21 -22.04
C ILE A 420 28.10 8.72 -21.37
N VAL A 421 28.28 9.03 -20.08
CA VAL A 421 29.42 8.54 -19.30
C VAL A 421 29.11 7.12 -18.84
N PRO A 422 30.02 6.14 -19.04
CA PRO A 422 29.77 4.76 -18.67
C PRO A 422 29.37 4.61 -17.19
N PRO A 423 28.48 3.66 -16.89
CA PRO A 423 28.03 3.39 -15.52
C PRO A 423 29.24 3.09 -14.61
N MET A 424 29.26 3.69 -13.41
CA MET A 424 30.27 3.41 -12.38
C MET A 424 30.49 1.89 -12.19
N PRO A 425 31.73 1.40 -12.07
CA PRO A 425 31.96 -0.02 -11.82
C PRO A 425 31.19 -0.49 -10.58
N PRO A 426 30.66 -1.73 -10.57
CA PRO A 426 29.98 -2.26 -9.40
C PRO A 426 30.92 -2.25 -8.20
N MET A 427 30.58 -1.48 -7.16
CA MET A 427 31.35 -1.51 -5.92
C MET A 427 31.28 -2.93 -5.34
N LEU A 428 32.47 -3.51 -5.10
CA LEU A 428 32.67 -4.88 -4.64
C LEU A 428 31.72 -5.23 -3.48
N GLY A 429 31.07 -6.39 -3.62
CA GLY A 429 29.94 -6.82 -2.80
C GLY A 429 30.23 -6.87 -1.31
N ALA A 430 29.70 -5.90 -0.56
CA ALA A 430 29.52 -6.04 0.88
C ALA A 430 28.47 -7.13 1.14
N ARG A 431 28.93 -8.31 1.58
CA ARG A 431 28.07 -9.38 2.10
C ARG A 431 27.06 -8.80 3.10
N GLN A 432 25.78 -9.16 2.94
CA GLN A 432 24.66 -8.79 3.82
C GLN A 432 24.86 -9.33 5.24
N GLY A 433 25.64 -8.63 6.06
CA GLY A 433 25.60 -8.76 7.51
C GLY A 433 24.49 -7.89 8.08
N ARG A 434 23.73 -8.41 9.06
CA ARG A 434 22.75 -7.69 9.89
C ARG A 434 23.41 -6.51 10.64
N LYS A 435 23.73 -5.41 9.97
CA LYS A 435 24.13 -4.15 10.63
C LYS A 435 22.90 -3.26 10.76
N ARG A 436 22.69 -2.69 11.95
CA ARG A 436 21.62 -1.71 12.25
C ARG A 436 21.55 -0.68 11.11
N ALA A 437 20.36 -0.54 10.55
CA ALA A 437 20.14 0.33 9.43
C ALA A 437 20.00 1.79 9.90
N MET A 438 20.86 2.69 9.42
CA MET A 438 20.70 4.13 9.63
C MET A 438 19.44 4.60 8.89
N ARG A 439 18.59 5.37 9.56
CA ARG A 439 17.40 5.99 8.97
C ARG A 439 17.50 7.50 9.11
N LEU A 440 17.05 8.22 8.10
CA LEU A 440 16.85 9.67 8.20
C LEU A 440 15.46 9.95 8.75
N GLU A 441 15.29 11.13 9.34
CA GLU A 441 14.00 11.69 9.72
C GLU A 441 13.81 12.98 8.93
N LEU A 442 12.99 12.92 7.89
CA LEU A 442 12.76 14.03 6.99
C LEU A 442 11.33 14.54 7.12
N GLU A 443 11.19 15.84 7.35
CA GLU A 443 9.97 16.59 7.14
C GLU A 443 9.90 17.04 5.68
N MET A 444 9.10 16.34 4.90
CA MET A 444 8.86 16.64 3.49
C MET A 444 7.84 17.78 3.39
N VAL A 445 8.24 18.86 2.74
CA VAL A 445 7.40 20.04 2.49
C VAL A 445 7.08 20.11 1.01
N SER A 446 5.80 20.17 0.68
CA SER A 446 5.27 20.21 -0.68
C SER A 446 4.10 21.17 -0.76
N SER A 447 3.76 21.58 -1.98
CA SER A 447 2.53 22.33 -2.29
C SER A 447 1.24 21.69 -1.75
N THR A 448 1.26 20.37 -1.53
CA THR A 448 0.10 19.59 -1.07
C THR A 448 0.06 19.35 0.45
N GLY A 449 1.10 19.76 1.19
CA GLY A 449 1.18 19.62 2.65
C GLY A 449 2.57 19.23 3.15
N ILE A 450 2.64 18.96 4.46
CA ILE A 450 3.86 18.54 5.15
C ILE A 450 3.68 17.10 5.66
N TRP A 451 4.65 16.22 5.43
CA TRP A 451 4.62 14.84 5.94
C TRP A 451 6.01 14.34 6.33
N ARG A 452 6.08 13.25 7.11
CA ARG A 452 7.36 12.64 7.49
C ARG A 452 7.75 11.52 6.53
N TRP A 453 9.03 11.47 6.16
CA TRP A 453 9.64 10.38 5.38
C TRP A 453 10.89 9.86 6.09
N THR A 454 10.98 8.55 6.29
CA THR A 454 12.08 7.92 7.05
C THR A 454 12.86 6.87 6.23
N PRO A 455 13.59 7.30 5.18
CA PRO A 455 14.29 6.38 4.30
C PRO A 455 15.46 5.69 5.00
N GLN A 456 15.70 4.42 4.63
CA GLN A 456 16.85 3.67 5.11
C GLN A 456 18.10 4.01 4.27
N VAL A 457 19.13 4.59 4.89
CA VAL A 457 20.36 4.97 4.18
C VAL A 457 21.23 3.75 3.91
N ARG A 458 21.46 3.49 2.62
CA ARG A 458 22.36 2.44 2.15
C ARG A 458 23.73 2.97 1.79
N THR A 459 23.77 4.11 1.10
CA THR A 459 24.99 4.69 0.54
C THR A 459 24.95 6.20 0.73
N VAL A 460 26.09 6.78 1.09
CA VAL A 460 26.31 8.24 1.09
C VAL A 460 27.43 8.52 0.10
N LEU A 461 27.21 9.50 -0.76
CA LEU A 461 28.11 9.89 -1.84
C LEU A 461 28.30 11.40 -1.77
N ASN A 462 29.51 11.87 -2.06
CA ASN A 462 29.83 13.28 -2.24
C ASN A 462 30.43 13.50 -3.64
N GLY A 463 29.87 14.43 -4.40
CA GLY A 463 30.35 14.80 -5.73
C GLY A 463 31.55 15.75 -5.66
N GLY A 464 32.65 15.39 -6.29
CA GLY A 464 33.80 16.29 -6.49
C GLY A 464 33.89 16.79 -7.92
N TRP A 465 34.47 17.97 -8.11
CA TRP A 465 34.66 18.59 -9.44
C TRP A 465 33.33 18.73 -10.20
N ALA A 466 32.28 19.12 -9.48
CA ALA A 466 30.89 19.09 -9.93
C ALA A 466 30.40 20.43 -10.52
N GLY A 467 31.30 21.33 -10.92
CA GLY A 467 30.92 22.57 -11.60
C GLY A 467 30.21 22.32 -12.92
N ARG A 468 29.20 23.12 -13.26
CA ARG A 468 28.42 22.95 -14.49
C ARG A 468 29.25 23.23 -15.74
N ASP A 469 30.12 24.23 -15.69
CA ASP A 469 31.09 24.51 -16.75
C ASP A 469 32.28 23.53 -16.66
N GLN A 470 32.14 22.40 -17.34
CA GLN A 470 33.17 21.37 -17.38
C GLN A 470 34.45 21.81 -18.09
N ALA A 471 34.39 22.85 -18.95
CA ALA A 471 35.60 23.41 -19.57
C ALA A 471 36.40 24.23 -18.54
N ALA A 472 35.71 25.03 -17.72
CA ALA A 472 36.32 25.75 -16.61
C ALA A 472 36.89 24.78 -15.55
N VAL A 473 36.16 23.72 -15.20
CA VAL A 473 36.65 22.65 -14.30
C VAL A 473 37.93 22.03 -14.86
N ALA A 474 37.96 21.69 -16.15
CA ALA A 474 39.14 21.11 -16.79
C ALA A 474 40.33 22.07 -16.83
N ALA A 475 40.11 23.37 -17.03
CA ALA A 475 41.15 24.39 -16.98
C ALA A 475 41.74 24.53 -15.58
N HIS A 476 40.89 24.54 -14.54
CA HIS A 476 41.33 24.63 -13.15
C HIS A 476 42.11 23.38 -12.71
N ILE A 477 41.70 22.18 -13.14
CA ILE A 477 42.48 20.95 -12.89
C ILE A 477 43.89 21.06 -13.50
N LYS A 478 44.02 21.62 -14.72
CA LYS A 478 45.33 21.81 -15.37
C LYS A 478 46.21 22.81 -14.61
N GLU A 479 45.62 23.88 -14.09
CA GLU A 479 46.32 24.85 -13.24
C GLU A 479 46.85 24.20 -11.96
N MET A 480 46.00 23.42 -11.28
CA MET A 480 46.36 22.67 -10.08
C MET A 480 47.45 21.62 -10.36
N GLN A 481 47.41 20.96 -11.52
CA GLN A 481 48.48 20.06 -11.97
C GLN A 481 49.81 20.78 -12.18
N ALA A 482 49.79 22.01 -12.73
CA ALA A 482 51.00 22.82 -12.87
C ALA A 482 51.60 23.22 -11.50
N LEU A 483 50.77 23.28 -10.46
CA LEU A 483 51.16 23.48 -9.07
C LEU A 483 51.52 22.18 -8.33
N GLY A 484 51.54 21.03 -9.02
CA GLY A 484 51.96 19.75 -8.46
C GLY A 484 50.86 18.90 -7.82
N VAL A 485 49.58 19.27 -7.96
CA VAL A 485 48.45 18.50 -7.44
C VAL A 485 48.00 17.44 -8.47
N PRO A 486 47.91 16.15 -8.11
CA PRO A 486 47.53 15.11 -9.05
C PRO A 486 46.09 15.29 -9.57
N ALA A 487 45.88 15.08 -10.86
CA ALA A 487 44.54 15.14 -11.44
C ALA A 487 43.68 13.93 -11.02
N PRO A 488 42.36 14.12 -10.87
CA PRO A 488 41.45 13.02 -10.57
C PRO A 488 41.36 12.04 -11.75
N GLU A 489 41.14 10.76 -11.45
CA GLU A 489 40.98 9.71 -12.46
C GLU A 489 39.73 9.90 -13.33
N GLN A 490 38.67 10.52 -12.78
CA GLN A 490 37.40 10.78 -13.46
C GLN A 490 36.82 12.13 -13.03
N VAL A 491 36.26 12.88 -13.98
CA VAL A 491 35.57 14.16 -13.73
C VAL A 491 34.15 14.07 -14.31
N PRO A 492 33.09 14.36 -13.53
CA PRO A 492 33.11 14.57 -12.08
C PRO A 492 33.41 13.27 -11.32
N ILE A 493 34.11 13.39 -10.20
CA ILE A 493 34.43 12.28 -9.29
C ILE A 493 33.32 12.12 -8.24
N VAL A 494 33.16 10.91 -7.70
CA VAL A 494 32.23 10.67 -6.59
C VAL A 494 32.96 9.95 -5.47
N PHE A 495 33.01 10.57 -4.30
CA PHE A 495 33.60 10.03 -3.09
C PHE A 495 32.56 9.29 -2.27
N PRO A 496 32.73 7.99 -1.97
CA PRO A 496 31.88 7.31 -1.01
C PRO A 496 32.16 7.83 0.40
N VAL A 497 31.11 8.14 1.15
CA VAL A 497 31.22 8.61 2.54
C VAL A 497 30.69 7.53 3.48
N ALA A 498 31.41 7.27 4.58
CA ALA A 498 30.95 6.35 5.59
C ALA A 498 29.62 6.84 6.18
N ARG A 499 28.61 5.96 6.25
CA ARG A 499 27.28 6.31 6.83
C ARG A 499 27.35 6.88 8.25
N ALA A 500 28.38 6.52 9.01
CA ALA A 500 28.61 7.06 10.35
C ALA A 500 28.96 8.55 10.36
N MET A 501 29.45 9.09 9.24
CA MET A 501 29.74 10.51 9.07
C MET A 501 28.52 11.32 8.62
N LEU A 502 27.36 10.71 8.39
CA LEU A 502 26.15 11.45 8.07
C LEU A 502 25.37 11.77 9.35
N THR A 503 24.95 13.02 9.54
CA THR A 503 24.17 13.46 10.70
C THR A 503 23.07 14.46 10.34
N GLN A 504 22.01 14.51 11.14
CA GLN A 504 20.96 15.55 11.12
C GLN A 504 20.94 16.33 12.45
N GLY A 505 22.06 16.27 13.18
CA GLY A 505 22.26 16.97 14.45
C GLY A 505 22.40 18.47 14.27
N ASP A 506 22.18 19.16 15.39
CA ASP A 506 22.40 20.60 15.61
C ASP A 506 23.79 20.87 16.21
N ARG A 507 24.62 19.84 16.40
CA ARG A 507 26.01 19.95 16.84
C ARG A 507 26.87 18.87 16.22
N ILE A 508 28.10 19.22 15.86
CA ILE A 508 29.15 18.30 15.45
C ILE A 508 30.41 18.48 16.32
N GLU A 509 31.19 17.42 16.42
CA GLU A 509 32.52 17.46 17.01
C GLU A 509 33.58 17.32 15.92
N ILE A 510 34.63 18.14 16.02
CA ILE A 510 35.72 18.23 15.05
C ILE A 510 37.06 18.09 15.76
N TYR A 511 38.05 17.56 15.06
CA TYR A 511 39.38 17.33 15.65
C TYR A 511 40.24 18.60 15.69
N SER A 512 40.11 19.49 14.70
CA SER A 512 41.01 20.63 14.52
C SER A 512 40.22 21.90 14.19
N PRO A 513 40.63 23.07 14.70
CA PRO A 513 39.91 24.32 14.49
C PRO A 513 40.01 24.85 13.06
N GLN A 514 40.77 24.19 12.18
CA GLN A 514 40.89 24.53 10.76
C GLN A 514 39.93 23.69 9.91
N SER A 515 38.68 23.59 10.35
CA SER A 515 37.60 22.94 9.62
C SER A 515 36.43 23.88 9.40
N SER A 516 35.74 23.71 8.28
CA SER A 516 34.57 24.52 7.95
C SER A 516 33.56 23.74 7.13
N GLY A 517 32.29 24.10 7.28
CA GLY A 517 31.21 23.62 6.44
C GLY A 517 31.26 24.24 5.06
N GLU A 518 30.82 23.52 4.04
CA GLU A 518 30.46 24.10 2.75
C GLU A 518 29.06 23.68 2.35
N VAL A 519 28.25 24.61 1.84
CA VAL A 519 26.85 24.34 1.50
C VAL A 519 26.72 23.60 0.17
N GLU A 520 25.82 22.62 0.16
CA GLU A 520 25.52 21.79 -0.99
C GLU A 520 24.01 21.54 -1.09
N TYR A 521 23.52 21.30 -2.31
CA TYR A 521 22.23 20.65 -2.44
C TYR A 521 22.43 19.13 -2.29
N VAL A 522 21.47 18.46 -1.67
CA VAL A 522 21.56 17.03 -1.39
C VAL A 522 20.35 16.31 -1.95
N LEU A 523 20.62 15.22 -2.66
CA LEU A 523 19.60 14.30 -3.16
C LEU A 523 19.48 13.09 -2.26
N ILE A 524 18.25 12.75 -1.91
CA ILE A 524 17.92 11.53 -1.18
C ILE A 524 17.05 10.69 -2.09
N ALA A 525 17.67 9.73 -2.76
CA ALA A 525 17.05 8.99 -3.85
C ALA A 525 16.79 7.54 -3.48
N THR A 526 15.55 7.09 -3.72
CA THR A 526 15.12 5.69 -3.72
C THR A 526 14.53 5.37 -5.09
N ARG A 527 14.17 4.10 -5.34
CA ARG A 527 13.48 3.74 -6.59
C ARG A 527 12.13 4.46 -6.77
N GLU A 528 11.49 4.87 -5.68
CA GLU A 528 10.12 5.39 -5.66
C GLU A 528 10.04 6.90 -5.51
N ARG A 529 11.03 7.50 -4.82
CA ARG A 529 11.02 8.92 -4.45
C ARG A 529 12.42 9.52 -4.48
N VAL A 530 12.49 10.77 -4.90
CA VAL A 530 13.68 11.62 -4.81
C VAL A 530 13.31 12.86 -4.01
N ALA A 531 14.01 13.10 -2.91
CA ALA A 531 13.92 14.35 -2.17
C ALA A 531 15.14 15.23 -2.46
N LEU A 532 14.91 16.54 -2.49
CA LEU A 532 15.93 17.57 -2.57
C LEU A 532 15.98 18.32 -1.24
N THR A 533 17.17 18.47 -0.66
CA THR A 533 17.38 19.22 0.58
C THR A 533 18.72 19.94 0.54
N VAL A 534 19.10 20.60 1.63
CA VAL A 534 20.40 21.26 1.81
C VAL A 534 21.26 20.46 2.79
N GLY A 535 22.55 20.41 2.50
CA GLY A 535 23.55 19.76 3.35
C GLY A 535 24.82 20.59 3.44
N SER A 536 25.65 20.23 4.42
CA SER A 536 26.96 20.80 4.63
C SER A 536 28.00 19.70 4.57
N ASP A 537 28.98 19.89 3.71
CA ASP A 537 30.18 19.07 3.65
C ASP A 537 31.25 19.69 4.55
N HIS A 538 31.18 19.37 5.84
CA HIS A 538 32.16 19.88 6.79
C HIS A 538 33.50 19.20 6.54
N THR A 539 34.54 20.00 6.35
CA THR A 539 35.83 19.52 5.85
C THR A 539 36.98 20.11 6.68
N ASP A 540 37.93 19.27 7.11
CA ASP A 540 39.21 19.72 7.68
C ASP A 540 40.20 20.00 6.55
N ARG A 541 40.73 21.22 6.54
CA ARG A 541 41.55 21.71 5.41
C ARG A 541 42.97 21.17 5.43
N LYS A 542 43.50 20.82 6.60
CA LYS A 542 44.83 20.20 6.67
C LYS A 542 44.78 18.78 6.11
N VAL A 543 43.74 18.04 6.45
CA VAL A 543 43.54 16.67 5.94
C VAL A 543 43.24 16.70 4.45
N GLU A 544 42.36 17.60 4.00
CA GLU A 544 42.00 17.71 2.58
C GLU A 544 43.19 18.03 1.68
N ALA A 545 44.09 18.90 2.13
CA ALA A 545 45.34 19.21 1.40
C ALA A 545 46.26 17.99 1.24
N THR A 546 46.09 16.95 2.07
CA THR A 546 46.85 15.70 1.99
C THR A 546 46.11 14.63 1.20
N SER A 547 44.81 14.45 1.48
CA SER A 547 43.91 13.56 0.75
C SER A 547 42.47 14.02 0.91
N ILE A 548 41.83 14.30 -0.23
CA ILE A 548 40.42 14.67 -0.30
C ILE A 548 39.57 13.51 0.21
N GLU A 549 39.89 12.27 -0.17
CA GLU A 549 39.16 11.07 0.22
C GLU A 549 39.13 10.87 1.73
N LEU A 550 40.29 11.01 2.39
CA LEU A 550 40.38 10.89 3.85
C LEU A 550 39.66 12.02 4.56
N SER A 551 39.70 13.23 4.00
CA SER A 551 39.00 14.38 4.58
C SER A 551 37.48 14.17 4.60
N LYS A 552 36.91 13.55 3.56
CA LYS A 552 35.48 13.15 3.56
C LYS A 552 35.13 12.07 4.59
N GLN A 553 36.11 11.51 5.30
CA GLN A 553 35.89 10.51 6.36
C GLN A 553 36.27 11.00 7.76
N ILE A 554 36.65 12.27 7.97
CA ILE A 554 37.07 12.75 9.31
C ILE A 554 36.03 13.69 9.95
N CYS A 555 35.33 14.47 9.13
CA CYS A 555 34.31 15.41 9.60
C CYS A 555 32.90 14.90 9.23
N PRO A 556 31.88 15.15 10.07
CA PRO A 556 30.51 14.77 9.71
C PRO A 556 29.92 15.64 8.59
N ASN A 557 29.28 15.00 7.61
CA ASN A 557 28.37 15.64 6.67
C ASN A 557 27.02 15.87 7.37
N VAL A 558 26.62 17.14 7.45
CA VAL A 558 25.37 17.55 8.10
C VAL A 558 24.27 17.69 7.05
N LEU A 559 23.08 17.20 7.35
CA LEU A 559 21.94 17.22 6.45
C LEU A 559 20.74 17.85 7.15
N ALA A 560 20.00 18.71 6.45
CA ALA A 560 18.78 19.28 7.00
C ALA A 560 17.71 18.20 7.28
N ARG A 561 16.83 18.50 8.24
CA ARG A 561 15.64 17.67 8.53
C ARG A 561 14.49 17.95 7.58
N THR A 562 14.49 19.08 6.89
CA THR A 562 13.42 19.45 5.95
C THR A 562 13.86 19.17 4.52
N ALA A 563 12.97 18.63 3.68
CA ALA A 563 13.26 18.35 2.28
C ALA A 563 12.04 18.63 1.39
N TRP A 564 12.28 18.88 0.11
CA TRP A 564 11.24 19.02 -0.91
C TRP A 564 11.16 17.78 -1.79
N ASP A 565 9.98 17.52 -2.36
CA ASP A 565 9.90 16.54 -3.45
C ASP A 565 10.59 17.14 -4.68
N TYR A 566 11.61 16.43 -5.20
CA TYR A 566 12.37 16.91 -6.35
C TYR A 566 11.45 17.19 -7.56
N ALA A 567 10.36 16.43 -7.72
CA ALA A 567 9.41 16.62 -8.81
C ALA A 567 8.76 18.01 -8.82
N GLU A 568 8.62 18.68 -7.67
CA GLU A 568 8.08 20.05 -7.60
C GLU A 568 9.10 21.11 -8.00
N THR A 569 10.39 20.79 -7.89
CA THR A 569 11.49 21.71 -8.24
C THR A 569 12.09 21.43 -9.61
N ALA A 570 11.80 20.28 -10.22
CA ALA A 570 12.49 19.79 -11.41
C ALA A 570 12.44 20.76 -12.60
N ASP A 571 11.33 21.50 -12.76
CA ASP A 571 11.12 22.42 -13.88
C ASP A 571 11.79 23.79 -13.68
N HIS A 572 12.26 24.11 -12.47
CA HIS A 572 12.91 25.39 -12.14
C HIS A 572 14.12 25.23 -11.22
N VAL A 573 14.72 24.04 -11.22
CA VAL A 573 15.71 23.67 -10.21
C VAL A 573 16.93 24.60 -10.24
N ASP A 574 17.27 25.12 -11.41
CA ASP A 574 18.40 26.03 -11.62
C ASP A 574 18.21 27.42 -10.98
N ASP A 575 16.97 27.81 -10.67
CA ASP A 575 16.67 29.08 -10.01
C ASP A 575 16.82 28.98 -8.47
N LEU A 576 17.06 27.78 -7.94
CA LEU A 576 17.26 27.59 -6.51
C LEU A 576 18.60 28.16 -6.08
N ILE A 577 18.64 28.76 -4.89
CA ILE A 577 19.83 29.46 -4.36
C ILE A 577 20.32 28.75 -3.10
N LEU A 578 21.60 28.38 -3.10
CA LEU A 578 22.30 27.91 -1.90
C LEU A 578 22.91 29.11 -1.18
N ARG A 579 22.79 29.14 0.15
CA ARG A 579 23.45 30.13 1.00
C ARG A 579 24.07 29.49 2.23
N ALA A 580 25.18 30.04 2.69
CA ALA A 580 25.83 29.66 3.93
C ALA A 580 26.31 30.86 4.73
N TRP A 581 26.35 30.70 6.04
CA TRP A 581 26.95 31.63 6.99
C TRP A 581 27.81 30.86 7.98
N VAL A 582 28.90 31.50 8.42
CA VAL A 582 29.77 31.00 9.49
C VAL A 582 29.60 31.92 10.70
N ARG A 583 29.48 31.32 11.89
CA ARG A 583 29.45 32.06 13.15
C ARG A 583 30.85 32.11 13.77
N THR A 584 31.31 33.32 14.06
CA THR A 584 32.59 33.55 14.72
C THR A 584 32.38 34.55 15.86
N GLY A 585 32.64 34.12 17.10
CA GLY A 585 32.47 35.00 18.27
C GLY A 585 31.04 35.52 18.43
N GLY A 586 30.04 34.68 18.13
CA GLY A 586 28.62 35.02 18.22
C GLY A 586 28.03 35.82 17.05
N THR A 587 28.83 36.23 16.06
CA THR A 587 28.34 36.98 14.88
C THR A 587 28.28 36.08 13.65
N TRP A 588 27.17 36.15 12.91
CA TRP A 588 26.97 35.41 11.65
C TRP A 588 27.45 36.21 10.45
N GLU A 589 28.39 35.66 9.69
CA GLU A 589 28.95 36.28 8.50
C GLU A 589 28.60 35.47 7.24
N PRO A 590 28.17 36.12 6.14
CA PRO A 590 27.93 35.43 4.88
C PRO A 590 29.20 34.72 4.38
N TYR A 591 29.04 33.49 3.94
CA TYR A 591 30.15 32.63 3.54
C TYR A 591 30.04 32.11 2.10
N GLN A 592 28.87 31.64 1.68
CA GLN A 592 28.60 31.17 0.33
C GLN A 592 27.22 31.67 -0.12
N GLU A 593 27.08 32.08 -1.38
CA GLU A 593 25.80 32.35 -2.02
C GLU A 593 25.93 32.16 -3.53
N ALA A 594 25.21 31.17 -4.08
CA ALA A 594 25.22 30.88 -5.51
C ALA A 594 23.94 30.14 -5.93
N PRO A 595 23.46 30.31 -7.17
CA PRO A 595 22.42 29.45 -7.71
C PRO A 595 22.95 28.03 -7.91
N ILE A 596 22.10 27.01 -7.77
CA ILE A 596 22.54 25.63 -8.05
C ILE A 596 22.95 25.44 -9.52
N ALA A 597 22.58 26.39 -10.39
CA ALA A 597 22.98 26.46 -11.78
C ALA A 597 24.51 26.45 -11.99
N GLU A 598 25.31 26.81 -10.97
CA GLU A 598 26.76 26.70 -11.02
C GLU A 598 27.27 25.26 -10.92
N LEU A 599 26.43 24.34 -10.45
CA LEU A 599 26.74 22.92 -10.27
C LEU A 599 26.02 22.05 -11.29
N LEU A 600 26.52 20.83 -11.51
CA LEU A 600 25.82 19.80 -12.27
C LEU A 600 24.39 19.66 -11.76
N ALA A 601 23.42 19.54 -12.65
CA ALA A 601 22.01 19.51 -12.26
C ALA A 601 21.65 18.20 -11.53
N PRO A 602 20.67 18.20 -10.62
CA PRO A 602 20.18 16.96 -9.99
C PRO A 602 19.84 15.82 -10.97
N ALA A 603 19.28 16.15 -12.14
CA ALA A 603 18.96 15.18 -13.18
C ALA A 603 20.19 14.40 -13.68
N TYR A 604 21.38 15.03 -13.72
CA TYR A 604 22.64 14.37 -14.08
C TYR A 604 22.97 13.24 -13.10
N TRP A 605 22.94 13.53 -11.81
CA TRP A 605 23.23 12.57 -10.75
C TRP A 605 22.22 11.43 -10.72
N LEU A 606 20.93 11.76 -10.85
CA LEU A 606 19.86 10.77 -10.90
C LEU A 606 19.99 9.84 -12.11
N GLY A 607 20.43 10.36 -13.26
CA GLY A 607 20.78 9.56 -14.43
C GLY A 607 21.92 8.56 -14.14
N ARG A 608 22.97 8.98 -13.44
CA ARG A 608 24.08 8.09 -13.02
C ARG A 608 23.65 7.03 -11.99
N LEU A 609 22.69 7.36 -11.13
CA LEU A 609 22.13 6.45 -10.14
C LEU A 609 21.06 5.51 -10.73
N ALA A 610 20.59 5.76 -11.96
CA ALA A 610 19.60 4.92 -12.62
C ALA A 610 20.05 3.44 -12.66
N GLY A 611 19.15 2.55 -12.23
CA GLY A 611 19.42 1.11 -12.14
C GLY A 611 20.13 0.65 -10.85
N ARG A 612 20.63 1.55 -9.99
CA ARG A 612 21.28 1.21 -8.71
C ARG A 612 20.39 1.45 -7.48
N LEU A 613 19.27 2.15 -7.66
CA LEU A 613 18.33 2.45 -6.58
C LEU A 613 17.50 1.21 -6.21
N GLY A 614 17.53 0.83 -4.94
CA GLY A 614 16.73 -0.26 -4.39
C GLY A 614 15.36 0.19 -3.91
N GLU A 615 14.44 -0.76 -3.68
CA GLU A 615 13.20 -0.52 -2.95
C GLU A 615 13.52 -0.22 -1.47
N GLY A 616 13.03 0.90 -0.94
CA GLY A 616 13.23 1.34 0.44
C GLY A 616 14.66 1.74 0.87
N ALA A 617 15.68 1.45 0.06
CA ALA A 617 17.07 1.75 0.34
C ALA A 617 17.53 3.03 -0.38
N ALA A 618 17.77 4.09 0.38
CA ALA A 618 18.17 5.39 -0.13
C ALA A 618 19.67 5.52 -0.37
N VAL A 619 19.99 6.21 -1.46
CA VAL A 619 21.30 6.83 -1.72
C VAL A 619 21.18 8.30 -1.37
N VAL A 620 22.06 8.77 -0.49
CA VAL A 620 22.23 10.20 -0.18
C VAL A 620 23.40 10.70 -1.02
N LEU A 621 23.20 11.72 -1.84
CA LEU A 621 24.21 12.29 -2.72
C LEU A 621 24.32 13.79 -2.48
N PHE A 622 25.49 14.20 -2.00
CA PHE A 622 25.98 15.56 -1.88
C PHE A 622 26.51 16.02 -3.25
N SER A 623 26.08 17.21 -3.70
CA SER A 623 26.29 17.71 -5.07
C SER A 623 27.72 18.08 -5.42
N GLY A 624 28.56 18.35 -4.44
CA GLY A 624 29.71 19.23 -4.54
C GLY A 624 29.36 20.67 -4.16
N THR A 625 30.37 21.46 -3.84
CA THR A 625 30.24 22.77 -3.18
C THR A 625 30.25 23.93 -4.17
N VAL A 626 29.59 25.02 -3.80
CA VAL A 626 29.66 26.30 -4.53
C VAL A 626 30.83 27.15 -4.04
N PRO A 627 31.37 28.09 -4.84
CA PRO A 627 32.48 28.94 -4.41
C PRO A 627 32.16 29.78 -3.16
N THR A 628 33.18 30.03 -2.35
CA THR A 628 33.09 30.95 -1.20
C THR A 628 33.08 32.41 -1.64
N LEU A 629 32.35 33.26 -0.91
CA LEU A 629 32.36 34.71 -1.12
C LEU A 629 33.77 35.27 -0.89
N GLY A 630 34.36 35.83 -1.95
CA GLY A 630 35.71 36.41 -1.91
C GLY A 630 36.85 35.39 -1.91
N GLY A 631 36.58 34.10 -2.15
CA GLY A 631 37.61 33.04 -2.29
C GLY A 631 38.34 32.67 -0.99
N ALA A 632 37.92 33.19 0.16
CA ALA A 632 38.56 32.94 1.44
C ALA A 632 37.75 31.96 2.31
N LEU A 633 38.43 30.94 2.82
CA LEU A 633 37.88 30.01 3.81
C LEU A 633 37.68 30.71 5.16
N ARG A 634 36.56 30.43 5.81
CA ARG A 634 36.24 30.94 7.14
C ARG A 634 36.03 29.78 8.11
N TYR A 635 36.56 29.91 9.32
CA TYR A 635 36.44 28.94 10.39
C TYR A 635 35.66 29.56 11.54
N GLY A 636 34.80 28.78 12.19
CA GLY A 636 33.88 29.31 13.20
C GLY A 636 33.29 28.24 14.11
N ASP A 637 32.55 28.69 15.12
CA ASP A 637 31.90 27.85 16.14
C ASP A 637 30.45 27.47 15.77
N GLY A 638 29.98 27.88 14.59
CA GLY A 638 28.67 27.53 14.07
C GLY A 638 28.60 27.68 12.56
N PHE A 639 27.71 26.90 11.94
CA PHE A 639 27.46 26.95 10.51
C PHE A 639 25.96 26.91 10.23
N ARG A 640 25.50 27.80 9.35
CA ARG A 640 24.11 27.88 8.90
C ARG A 640 24.08 27.72 7.39
N MET A 641 23.16 26.91 6.90
CA MET A 641 22.94 26.68 5.48
C MET A 641 21.47 26.85 5.12
N SER A 642 21.22 27.28 3.89
CA SER A 642 19.87 27.32 3.35
C SER A 642 19.80 27.01 1.87
N LEU A 643 18.69 26.41 1.45
CA LEU A 643 18.26 26.28 0.06
C LEU A 643 16.98 27.09 -0.12
N VAL A 644 17.01 28.07 -1.03
CA VAL A 644 15.92 29.02 -1.26
C VAL A 644 15.27 28.74 -2.61
N ASP A 645 13.95 28.64 -2.63
CA ASP A 645 13.14 28.58 -3.84
C ASP A 645 12.40 29.92 -4.02
N PRO A 646 12.94 30.82 -4.85
CA PRO A 646 12.34 32.13 -5.06
C PRO A 646 11.01 32.05 -5.83
N ARG A 647 10.80 31.00 -6.66
CA ARG A 647 9.55 30.86 -7.43
C ARG A 647 8.37 30.48 -6.54
N LEU A 648 8.59 29.57 -5.59
CA LEU A 648 7.55 29.10 -4.68
C LEU A 648 7.54 29.84 -3.34
N GLY A 649 8.46 30.78 -3.12
CA GLY A 649 8.52 31.60 -1.90
C GLY A 649 8.81 30.80 -0.63
N ARG A 650 9.62 29.73 -0.73
CA ARG A 650 9.93 28.81 0.38
C ARG A 650 11.43 28.63 0.56
N SER A 651 11.86 28.22 1.75
CA SER A 651 13.27 27.90 2.03
C SER A 651 13.40 26.71 2.98
N ILE A 652 14.51 25.99 2.85
CA ILE A 652 14.99 25.02 3.84
C ILE A 652 16.17 25.68 4.55
N VAL A 653 16.20 25.63 5.87
CA VAL A 653 17.31 26.16 6.68
C VAL A 653 17.72 25.10 7.70
N HIS A 654 19.02 24.95 7.90
CA HIS A 654 19.58 24.13 8.97
C HIS A 654 20.82 24.80 9.54
N GLU A 655 21.01 24.64 10.84
CA GLU A 655 22.12 25.23 11.59
C GLU A 655 22.71 24.18 12.52
N TYR A 656 24.03 24.24 12.72
CA TYR A 656 24.70 23.42 13.70
C TYR A 656 25.88 24.14 14.37
N ASP A 657 26.12 23.79 15.63
CA ASP A 657 27.28 24.20 16.41
C ASP A 657 28.49 23.31 16.11
N VAL A 658 29.67 23.90 16.17
CA VAL A 658 30.95 23.22 15.93
C VAL A 658 31.77 23.24 17.21
N ALA A 659 32.09 22.05 17.73
CA ALA A 659 32.87 21.90 18.96
C ALA A 659 34.15 21.10 18.71
N LEU A 660 35.25 21.48 19.36
CA LEU A 660 36.46 20.65 19.38
C LEU A 660 36.21 19.41 20.25
N VAL A 661 36.76 18.27 19.84
CA VAL A 661 36.76 17.06 20.67
C VAL A 661 37.60 17.32 21.92
N ASP A 662 37.00 17.13 23.09
CA ASP A 662 37.69 17.29 24.38
C ASP A 662 38.60 16.09 24.67
N ASN A 663 39.84 16.37 25.08
CA ASN A 663 40.72 15.36 25.68
C ASN A 663 40.79 15.59 27.20
N PRO A 664 40.04 14.83 28.01
CA PRO A 664 40.03 15.01 29.47
C PRO A 664 41.34 14.59 30.15
N LEU A 665 42.30 14.03 29.41
CA LEU A 665 43.62 13.62 29.88
C LEU A 665 44.75 14.56 29.40
N ALA A 666 44.44 15.57 28.59
CA ALA A 666 45.42 16.53 28.07
C ALA A 666 45.86 17.56 29.12
#